data_AF-A0A838YTN2-F1
#
_entry.id   AF-A0A838YTN2-F1
#
_cell.length_a   1.000
_cell.length_b   1.000
_cell.length_c   1.000
_cell.angle_alpha   90.00
_cell.angle_beta   90.00
_cell.angle_gamma   90.00
#
_symmetry.space_group_name_H-M   'P 1'
#
loop_
_entity.id
_entity.type
_entity.pdbx_description
1 polymer ?
#
loop_
_entity_poly.entity_id
_entity_poly.type
_entity_poly.pdbx_seq_one_letter_code
_entity_poly.pdbx_strand_id
1 'polypeptide(L)'
;MAYELKYYAAATGISSVEWKVELLEKDYSGDSIELLLMGNGIRIGYDREEDRFAPIISRYAEISLKAKNDFQLEDLQFDDERKYQVKIYKNTVLEFVGWLVPFYSSQEFEDISAVVINVMAKDTIKQLSNVTFFNQYPERTSNKQSFKEVISLGLKQLGYLLYLEIYYNKYDAAMLKAAMDCPLSQQFFDIHALQNKDGTWLDFYTIIERLLAHHNLRLFQSKGKWIIVSVIELLDGSVTGRRSEPNYGFYMATVNYESDKTIHTGGIKIKKKAIIRKDIPVQSYTAKFEKGLNGNLLVNGYLLKFTSGLPDNFRKEGNWSVGNVSFIDGGGVQIENTVIQKNPPADPDSEEPYEPFTPMKYLISDPVDISTLKSFRFTADVYGDDDIDEIRIGIRLTASGISPKVYYVSTSGSIYSHTSSIFISKGTEDKAFSFDVKWSTIKADESDLYVDTMEVLLYPGIRYRAGEPVNTKVKFRNLVITGTPQNYDDNYKGRMYVYANTALSSSKKKDPYSVYFHDDVIPDLRLIKLRGRTYVNETNTRTTAWKRTTEDVAYSLVESVLIDKLSVTAKFGDIFEGSLKGYIDFFETPVLQGYDKRFVPLFLEYNLQSDSTEFVLTELYKQDIPFSYKKLDFFNDDKEIDVSDGTSASKIDANENFDAVITSRGGGDVFPVIHSDGGIDSFPEDSNSPEANNKGLLKLGSSLAKKLQLGNLESLTEVIGRLGLKNTNNFLGEFLIGENTEDRAYSFPDRDIEVNQWNDLSDVPESFPPDASYFKTDYGLIGTRNGLNTVFQTSEPFITDTTRVYVNGVRQFKGITADYQELSNQSIELIVAPEADDRLIIDYIKST
;
A
#
# COMPACT_ATOMS: atom_id res chain seq x y z
N MET A 1 -24.57 21.32 -18.38
CA MET A 1 -23.53 21.72 -19.35
C MET A 1 -23.57 20.66 -20.44
N ALA A 2 -23.94 21.05 -21.66
CA ALA A 2 -24.09 20.13 -22.78
C ALA A 2 -22.83 20.21 -23.65
N TYR A 3 -22.38 19.07 -24.16
CA TYR A 3 -21.30 18.99 -25.14
C TYR A 3 -21.94 18.82 -26.51
N GLU A 4 -21.72 19.77 -27.41
CA GLU A 4 -22.31 19.76 -28.75
C GLU A 4 -21.21 19.61 -29.81
N LEU A 5 -21.55 18.98 -30.93
CA LEU A 5 -20.58 18.66 -31.99
C LEU A 5 -20.09 19.94 -32.68
N LYS A 6 -18.79 20.24 -32.54
CA LYS A 6 -18.16 21.36 -33.26
C LYS A 6 -17.34 20.92 -34.45
N TYR A 7 -16.53 19.88 -34.31
CA TYR A 7 -15.75 19.36 -35.44
C TYR A 7 -15.97 17.87 -35.63
N TYR A 8 -15.94 17.40 -36.87
CA TYR A 8 -15.92 15.98 -37.17
C TYR A 8 -15.04 15.68 -38.38
N ALA A 9 -14.51 14.46 -38.43
CA ALA A 9 -13.76 13.96 -39.58
C ALA A 9 -14.05 12.46 -39.74
N ALA A 10 -14.25 12.01 -40.97
CA ALA A 10 -14.46 10.60 -41.27
C ALA A 10 -13.48 10.13 -42.36
N ALA A 11 -13.01 8.89 -42.25
CA ALA A 11 -12.19 8.27 -43.27
C ALA A 11 -12.32 6.75 -43.25
N THR A 12 -12.12 6.17 -44.43
CA THR A 12 -11.80 4.75 -44.60
C THR A 12 -10.29 4.65 -44.85
N GLY A 13 -9.60 3.81 -44.08
CA GLY A 13 -8.18 3.53 -44.30
C GLY A 13 -7.98 2.57 -45.49
N ILE A 14 -6.96 1.71 -45.41
CA ILE A 14 -6.81 0.58 -46.36
C ILE A 14 -7.97 -0.43 -46.18
N SER A 15 -8.53 -0.54 -44.99
CA SER A 15 -9.73 -1.34 -44.74
C SER A 15 -11.00 -0.56 -45.17
N SER A 16 -12.05 -1.30 -45.54
CA SER A 16 -13.37 -0.72 -45.83
C SER A 16 -14.15 -0.30 -44.58
N VAL A 17 -13.52 -0.33 -43.40
CA VAL A 17 -14.13 0.07 -42.14
C VAL A 17 -14.06 1.58 -42.04
N GLU A 18 -15.21 2.22 -41.86
CA GLU A 18 -15.29 3.65 -41.65
C GLU A 18 -14.94 3.99 -40.20
N TRP A 19 -14.06 4.97 -40.04
CA TRP A 19 -13.75 5.57 -38.76
C TRP A 19 -14.19 7.03 -38.77
N LYS A 20 -14.85 7.45 -37.69
CA LYS A 20 -15.33 8.82 -37.50
C LYS A 20 -14.81 9.36 -36.19
N VAL A 21 -14.25 10.57 -36.21
CA VAL A 21 -13.86 11.33 -35.04
C VAL A 21 -14.82 12.51 -34.88
N GLU A 22 -15.26 12.75 -33.66
CA GLU A 22 -16.09 13.89 -33.25
C GLU A 22 -15.38 14.63 -32.11
N LEU A 23 -15.24 15.95 -32.25
CA LEU A 23 -14.78 16.87 -31.21
C LEU A 23 -16.00 17.69 -30.77
N LEU A 24 -16.47 17.43 -29.57
CA LEU A 24 -17.61 18.11 -28.96
C LEU A 24 -17.08 19.21 -28.05
N GLU A 25 -17.53 20.44 -28.27
CA GLU A 25 -17.16 21.58 -27.42
C GLU A 25 -18.23 21.81 -26.36
N LYS A 26 -17.76 22.13 -25.15
CA LYS A 26 -18.63 22.49 -24.03
C LYS A 26 -19.41 23.77 -24.32
N ASP A 27 -20.73 23.71 -24.14
CA ASP A 27 -21.67 24.83 -24.31
C ASP A 27 -21.65 25.46 -25.72
N TYR A 28 -21.22 24.70 -26.74
CA TYR A 28 -21.25 25.13 -28.14
C TYR A 28 -22.66 25.12 -28.72
N SER A 29 -22.96 26.07 -29.59
CA SER A 29 -24.31 26.25 -30.17
C SER A 29 -24.30 26.58 -31.68
N GLY A 30 -23.18 26.35 -32.36
CA GLY A 30 -23.05 26.60 -33.80
C GLY A 30 -23.19 25.34 -34.66
N ASP A 31 -23.01 25.49 -35.98
CA ASP A 31 -23.00 24.38 -36.94
C ASP A 31 -21.67 23.62 -36.91
N SER A 32 -21.73 22.28 -36.99
CA SER A 32 -20.52 21.45 -37.01
C SER A 32 -19.69 21.64 -38.29
N ILE A 33 -18.38 21.73 -38.14
CA ILE A 33 -17.39 21.92 -39.21
C ILE A 33 -16.73 20.58 -39.56
N GLU A 34 -16.69 20.25 -40.86
CA GLU A 34 -16.01 19.06 -41.35
C GLU A 34 -14.50 19.31 -41.52
N LEU A 35 -13.69 18.43 -40.95
CA LEU A 35 -12.25 18.35 -41.13
C LEU A 35 -11.87 17.12 -41.96
N LEU A 36 -10.66 17.10 -42.49
CA LEU A 36 -10.11 15.95 -43.21
C LEU A 36 -9.13 15.17 -42.33
N LEU A 37 -9.22 13.84 -42.32
CA LEU A 37 -8.17 12.99 -41.76
C LEU A 37 -7.03 12.86 -42.78
N MET A 38 -5.82 13.24 -42.40
CA MET A 38 -4.62 13.19 -43.25
C MET A 38 -3.47 12.51 -42.50
N GLY A 39 -2.30 12.31 -43.13
CA GLY A 39 -1.13 11.75 -42.45
C GLY A 39 -1.36 10.31 -41.99
N ASN A 40 -1.20 10.04 -40.68
CA ASN A 40 -1.48 8.73 -40.06
C ASN A 40 -2.97 8.52 -39.74
N GLY A 41 -3.84 9.50 -40.03
CA GLY A 41 -5.27 9.45 -39.82
C GLY A 41 -5.62 9.38 -38.33
N ILE A 42 -5.87 8.17 -37.84
CA ILE A 42 -6.16 7.88 -36.43
C ILE A 42 -5.20 6.78 -35.98
N ARG A 43 -4.48 7.04 -34.89
CA ARG A 43 -3.77 6.02 -34.12
C ARG A 43 -4.43 5.92 -32.75
N ILE A 44 -4.88 4.72 -32.39
CA ILE A 44 -5.50 4.48 -31.10
C ILE A 44 -4.77 3.37 -30.37
N GLY A 45 -4.38 3.62 -29.13
CA GLY A 45 -3.54 2.69 -28.39
C GLY A 45 -3.75 2.76 -26.90
N TYR A 46 -3.02 1.90 -26.21
CA TYR A 46 -2.98 1.80 -24.75
C TYR A 46 -1.57 2.12 -24.28
N ASP A 47 -1.44 2.69 -23.08
CA ASP A 47 -0.13 2.87 -22.47
C ASP A 47 0.60 1.52 -22.40
N ARG A 48 1.89 1.52 -22.71
CA ARG A 48 2.69 0.29 -22.73
C ARG A 48 2.94 -0.19 -21.31
N GLU A 49 2.43 -1.37 -20.99
CA GLU A 49 2.66 -2.03 -19.72
C GLU A 49 3.68 -3.17 -19.85
N GLU A 50 4.44 -3.40 -18.78
CA GLU A 50 5.30 -4.59 -18.67
C GLU A 50 4.68 -5.65 -17.75
N ASP A 51 3.86 -5.22 -16.78
CA ASP A 51 3.18 -6.14 -15.88
C ASP A 51 1.81 -6.54 -16.44
N ARG A 52 1.62 -7.83 -16.66
CA ARG A 52 0.32 -8.41 -17.04
C ARG A 52 -0.78 -8.18 -15.99
N PHE A 53 -0.41 -7.86 -14.75
CA PHE A 53 -1.32 -7.58 -13.63
C PHE A 53 -1.48 -6.09 -13.34
N ALA A 54 -1.02 -5.20 -14.23
CA ALA A 54 -1.21 -3.76 -14.08
C ALA A 54 -2.72 -3.42 -13.91
N PRO A 55 -3.12 -2.79 -12.79
CA PRO A 55 -4.53 -2.67 -12.42
C PRO A 55 -5.30 -1.68 -13.28
N ILE A 56 -4.67 -0.60 -13.74
CA ILE A 56 -5.30 0.44 -14.57
C ILE A 56 -4.44 0.63 -15.82
N ILE A 57 -5.08 0.66 -16.98
CA ILE A 57 -4.40 0.85 -18.26
C ILE A 57 -5.10 1.97 -19.01
N SER A 58 -4.40 3.09 -19.18
CA SER A 58 -4.94 4.24 -19.89
C SER A 58 -4.96 4.01 -21.39
N ARG A 59 -5.91 4.66 -22.04
CA ARG A 59 -6.09 4.66 -23.49
C ARG A 59 -5.87 6.06 -24.07
N TYR A 60 -5.26 6.11 -25.24
CA TYR A 60 -5.01 7.35 -25.98
C TYR A 60 -5.39 7.22 -27.46
N ALA A 61 -5.63 8.38 -28.08
CA ALA A 61 -5.80 8.51 -29.51
C ALA A 61 -4.99 9.70 -30.04
N GLU A 62 -4.17 9.47 -31.06
CA GLU A 62 -3.54 10.53 -31.86
C GLU A 62 -4.32 10.69 -33.16
N ILE A 63 -4.67 11.92 -33.50
CA ILE A 63 -5.54 12.25 -34.61
C ILE A 63 -4.83 13.29 -35.47
N SER A 64 -4.62 12.98 -36.74
CA SER A 64 -4.00 13.85 -37.72
C SER A 64 -5.08 14.50 -38.59
N LEU A 65 -5.33 15.79 -38.36
CA LEU A 65 -6.39 16.59 -38.97
C LEU A 65 -5.84 17.59 -39.99
N LYS A 66 -6.63 17.90 -41.02
CA LYS A 66 -6.37 18.96 -41.98
C LYS A 66 -7.62 19.82 -42.17
N ALA A 67 -7.44 21.14 -42.13
CA ALA A 67 -8.49 22.13 -42.34
C ALA A 67 -8.99 22.14 -43.80
N LYS A 68 -10.30 22.35 -44.00
CA LYS A 68 -10.91 22.43 -45.33
C LYS A 68 -11.07 23.85 -45.88
N ASN A 69 -11.38 24.87 -45.05
CA ASN A 69 -11.28 26.33 -45.33
C ASN A 69 -11.71 27.23 -44.14
N ASP A 70 -12.40 26.71 -43.11
CA ASP A 70 -12.98 27.53 -42.00
C ASP A 70 -12.45 27.19 -40.59
N PHE A 71 -11.36 26.41 -40.50
CA PHE A 71 -10.81 25.99 -39.21
C PHE A 71 -9.73 26.97 -38.73
N GLN A 72 -9.87 27.45 -37.49
CA GLN A 72 -8.87 28.26 -36.81
C GLN A 72 -8.14 27.38 -35.79
N LEU A 73 -6.81 27.25 -35.92
CA LEU A 73 -6.00 26.45 -34.99
C LEU A 73 -6.06 26.99 -33.55
N GLU A 74 -6.25 28.30 -33.41
CA GLU A 74 -6.44 28.99 -32.12
C GLU A 74 -7.62 28.43 -31.32
N ASP A 75 -8.65 27.87 -31.97
CA ASP A 75 -9.79 27.26 -31.26
C ASP A 75 -9.36 26.08 -30.39
N LEU A 76 -8.31 25.35 -30.83
CA LEU A 76 -7.72 24.21 -30.12
C LEU A 76 -6.61 24.61 -29.14
N GLN A 77 -6.32 25.91 -28.99
CA GLN A 77 -5.49 26.43 -27.91
C GLN A 77 -6.41 26.83 -26.75
N PHE A 78 -6.38 26.08 -25.66
CA PHE A 78 -7.25 26.29 -24.51
C PHE A 78 -6.60 25.82 -23.22
N ASP A 79 -6.98 26.44 -22.10
CA ASP A 79 -6.45 26.07 -20.78
C ASP A 79 -7.33 25.03 -20.06
N ASP A 80 -8.62 24.95 -20.39
CA ASP A 80 -9.56 24.00 -19.77
C ASP A 80 -9.48 22.62 -20.44
N GLU A 81 -8.82 21.65 -19.78
CA GLU A 81 -8.73 20.25 -20.21
C GLU A 81 -10.11 19.59 -20.50
N ARG A 82 -11.22 20.16 -20.00
CA ARG A 82 -12.60 19.69 -20.25
C ARG A 82 -13.34 20.46 -21.33
N LYS A 83 -12.68 21.36 -22.08
CA LYS A 83 -13.30 22.13 -23.17
C LYS A 83 -13.79 21.24 -24.31
N TYR A 84 -12.95 20.29 -24.75
CA TYR A 84 -13.24 19.40 -25.88
C TYR A 84 -13.29 17.94 -25.48
N GLN A 85 -14.47 17.33 -25.62
CA GLN A 85 -14.66 15.88 -25.53
C GLN A 85 -14.46 15.26 -26.91
N VAL A 86 -13.67 14.20 -26.98
CA VAL A 86 -13.39 13.46 -28.22
C VAL A 86 -14.11 12.13 -28.19
N LYS A 87 -14.86 11.82 -29.27
CA LYS A 87 -15.46 10.51 -29.51
C LYS A 87 -14.96 9.94 -30.82
N ILE A 88 -14.56 8.68 -30.82
CA ILE A 88 -14.12 7.95 -32.01
C ILE A 88 -15.04 6.76 -32.21
N TYR A 89 -15.59 6.64 -33.41
CA TYR A 89 -16.48 5.56 -33.82
C TYR A 89 -15.83 4.71 -34.89
N LYS A 90 -16.10 3.41 -34.83
CA LYS A 90 -15.72 2.42 -35.82
C LYS A 90 -16.99 1.75 -36.33
N ASN A 91 -17.33 1.92 -37.61
CA ASN A 91 -18.61 1.49 -38.19
C ASN A 91 -19.81 1.89 -37.30
N THR A 92 -19.90 3.16 -36.92
CA THR A 92 -20.94 3.73 -36.04
C THR A 92 -20.94 3.26 -34.57
N VAL A 93 -20.11 2.28 -34.20
CA VAL A 93 -19.95 1.84 -32.81
C VAL A 93 -18.92 2.72 -32.13
N LEU A 94 -19.26 3.29 -30.98
CA LEU A 94 -18.34 4.06 -30.17
C LEU A 94 -17.16 3.17 -29.74
N GLU A 95 -15.96 3.55 -30.15
CA GLU A 95 -14.74 2.83 -29.84
C GLU A 95 -14.01 3.49 -28.67
N PHE A 96 -13.88 4.82 -28.69
CA PHE A 96 -13.16 5.60 -27.68
C PHE A 96 -13.86 6.89 -27.31
N VAL A 97 -13.76 7.25 -26.03
CA VAL A 97 -14.11 8.56 -25.48
C VAL A 97 -13.00 9.06 -24.60
N GLY A 98 -12.67 10.34 -24.73
CA GLY A 98 -11.69 10.99 -23.90
C GLY A 98 -11.77 12.51 -24.00
N TRP A 99 -10.77 13.17 -23.44
CA TRP A 99 -10.60 14.61 -23.51
C TRP A 99 -9.41 14.95 -24.40
N LEU A 100 -9.54 16.02 -25.17
CA LEU A 100 -8.45 16.57 -25.96
C LEU A 100 -7.38 17.15 -25.02
N VAL A 101 -6.13 16.73 -25.20
CA VAL A 101 -5.00 17.27 -24.44
C VAL A 101 -4.69 18.67 -24.97
N PRO A 102 -4.67 19.71 -24.12
CA PRO A 102 -4.25 21.04 -24.51
C PRO A 102 -2.87 21.02 -25.18
N PHE A 103 -2.72 21.73 -26.29
CA PHE A 103 -1.40 21.96 -26.88
C PHE A 103 -1.30 23.40 -27.36
N TYR A 104 -0.15 24.02 -27.09
CA TYR A 104 0.19 25.33 -27.60
C TYR A 104 1.05 25.12 -28.85
N SER A 105 0.49 25.39 -30.02
CA SER A 105 1.27 25.31 -31.26
C SER A 105 2.21 26.51 -31.35
N SER A 106 3.52 26.26 -31.34
CA SER A 106 4.52 27.24 -31.77
C SER A 106 4.83 27.02 -33.26
N GLN A 107 3.91 27.40 -34.16
CA GLN A 107 4.21 27.38 -35.59
C GLN A 107 4.33 28.81 -36.13
N GLU A 108 5.38 29.03 -36.94
CA GLU A 108 5.54 30.23 -37.75
C GLU A 108 4.48 30.24 -38.88
N PHE A 109 4.15 31.44 -39.38
CA PHE A 109 3.07 31.70 -40.35
C PHE A 109 3.26 30.95 -41.69
N GLU A 110 2.87 29.67 -41.76
CA GLU A 110 2.62 28.95 -43.00
C GLU A 110 1.11 28.90 -43.29
N ASP A 111 0.75 28.70 -44.57
CA ASP A 111 -0.64 28.61 -45.01
C ASP A 111 -1.35 27.44 -44.30
N ILE A 112 -2.33 27.75 -43.45
CA ILE A 112 -3.06 26.80 -42.60
C ILE A 112 -3.78 25.71 -43.43
N SER A 113 -4.03 25.97 -44.72
CA SER A 113 -4.63 25.02 -45.66
C SER A 113 -3.66 23.90 -46.10
N ALA A 114 -2.36 24.03 -45.83
CA ALA A 114 -1.33 23.05 -46.14
C ALA A 114 -0.91 22.19 -44.94
N VAL A 115 -1.16 22.65 -43.72
CA VAL A 115 -0.63 22.04 -42.49
C VAL A 115 -1.52 20.88 -41.99
N VAL A 116 -0.89 19.76 -41.65
CA VAL A 116 -1.53 18.65 -40.91
C VAL A 116 -1.30 18.88 -39.42
N ILE A 117 -2.39 18.99 -38.66
CA ILE A 117 -2.39 19.22 -37.22
C ILE A 117 -2.51 17.87 -36.53
N ASN A 118 -1.58 17.57 -35.63
CA ASN A 118 -1.65 16.37 -34.80
C ASN A 118 -2.17 16.74 -33.43
N VAL A 119 -3.33 16.18 -33.07
CA VAL A 119 -3.93 16.36 -31.75
C VAL A 119 -3.97 15.03 -31.01
N MET A 120 -3.92 15.09 -29.67
CA MET A 120 -3.96 13.90 -28.82
C MET A 120 -5.17 13.96 -27.90
N ALA A 121 -5.90 12.86 -27.79
CA ALA A 121 -6.95 12.68 -26.80
C ALA A 121 -6.60 11.53 -25.86
N LYS A 122 -6.97 11.64 -24.58
CA LYS A 122 -6.77 10.60 -23.57
C LYS A 122 -8.06 10.30 -22.83
N ASP A 123 -8.23 9.09 -22.34
CA ASP A 123 -9.34 8.76 -21.43
C ASP A 123 -9.25 9.50 -20.09
N THR A 124 -8.10 10.09 -19.78
CA THR A 124 -7.81 10.83 -18.55
C THR A 124 -8.11 10.07 -17.26
N ILE A 125 -8.08 8.73 -17.25
CA ILE A 125 -8.30 7.97 -16.01
C ILE A 125 -7.31 8.37 -14.91
N LYS A 126 -6.10 8.77 -15.32
CA LYS A 126 -5.05 9.31 -14.44
C LYS A 126 -5.41 10.63 -13.76
N GLN A 127 -6.32 11.46 -14.31
CA GLN A 127 -6.78 12.70 -13.64
C GLN A 127 -7.50 12.41 -12.32
N LEU A 128 -7.97 11.18 -12.09
CA LEU A 128 -8.55 10.77 -10.82
C LEU A 128 -7.56 10.89 -9.65
N SER A 129 -6.25 11.02 -9.91
CA SER A 129 -5.25 11.31 -8.88
C SER A 129 -5.40 12.70 -8.28
N ASN A 130 -6.07 13.61 -9.00
CA ASN A 130 -6.29 14.99 -8.59
C ASN A 130 -7.70 15.19 -7.99
N VAL A 131 -8.50 14.11 -7.88
CA VAL A 131 -9.85 14.15 -7.33
C VAL A 131 -9.90 13.35 -6.05
N THR A 132 -9.98 14.05 -4.93
CA THR A 132 -10.13 13.44 -3.60
C THR A 132 -11.47 12.72 -3.49
N PHE A 133 -11.45 11.52 -2.91
CA PHE A 133 -12.67 10.78 -2.60
C PHE A 133 -13.51 11.55 -1.59
N PHE A 134 -14.81 11.51 -1.79
CA PHE A 134 -15.78 11.97 -0.81
C PHE A 134 -16.84 10.89 -0.65
N ASN A 135 -17.21 10.63 0.60
CA ASN A 135 -18.30 9.72 0.89
C ASN A 135 -19.62 10.33 0.41
N GLN A 136 -20.25 9.73 -0.60
CA GLN A 136 -21.57 10.15 -1.10
C GLN A 136 -22.74 9.76 -0.18
N TYR A 137 -22.50 8.83 0.73
CA TYR A 137 -23.50 8.31 1.65
C TYR A 137 -23.01 8.42 3.11
N PRO A 138 -22.73 9.65 3.61
CA PRO A 138 -22.36 9.87 5.02
C PRO A 138 -23.41 9.36 6.01
N GLU A 139 -24.63 9.16 5.55
CA GLU A 139 -25.76 8.65 6.32
C GLU A 139 -25.93 7.11 6.31
N ARG A 140 -25.05 6.33 5.67
CA ARG A 140 -25.16 4.84 5.73
C ARG A 140 -24.72 4.29 7.09
N THR A 141 -25.55 3.44 7.71
CA THR A 141 -25.33 2.85 9.09
C THR A 141 -24.09 2.01 9.18
N SER A 142 -23.78 1.34 8.09
CA SER A 142 -22.66 0.43 8.02
C SER A 142 -21.32 1.16 7.89
N ASN A 143 -21.30 2.43 7.44
CA ASN A 143 -20.11 3.09 6.87
C ASN A 143 -19.42 2.21 5.81
N LYS A 144 -20.18 1.30 5.17
CA LYS A 144 -19.64 0.38 4.18
C LYS A 144 -20.16 0.75 2.80
N GLN A 145 -19.28 0.60 1.82
CA GLN A 145 -19.63 0.71 0.41
C GLN A 145 -19.05 -0.48 -0.34
N SER A 146 -19.74 -0.87 -1.41
CA SER A 146 -19.26 -1.94 -2.26
C SER A 146 -18.09 -1.47 -3.14
N PHE A 147 -17.21 -2.40 -3.51
CA PHE A 147 -16.09 -2.13 -4.42
C PHE A 147 -16.61 -1.53 -5.74
N LYS A 148 -17.68 -2.10 -6.29
CA LYS A 148 -18.30 -1.61 -7.52
C LYS A 148 -18.83 -0.19 -7.37
N GLU A 149 -19.52 0.15 -6.29
CA GLU A 149 -20.04 1.51 -6.08
C GLU A 149 -18.92 2.54 -6.08
N VAL A 150 -17.83 2.28 -5.35
CA VAL A 150 -16.70 3.21 -5.23
C VAL A 150 -15.96 3.37 -6.56
N ILE A 151 -15.74 2.28 -7.30
CA ILE A 151 -15.15 2.33 -8.64
C ILE A 151 -16.06 3.11 -9.59
N SER A 152 -17.37 2.82 -9.58
CA SER A 152 -18.35 3.53 -10.44
C SER A 152 -18.38 5.03 -10.14
N LEU A 153 -18.29 5.40 -8.87
CA LEU A 153 -18.23 6.78 -8.42
C LEU A 153 -16.98 7.49 -8.94
N GLY A 154 -15.82 6.86 -8.86
CA GLY A 154 -14.57 7.42 -9.39
C GLY A 154 -14.63 7.61 -10.91
N LEU A 155 -15.10 6.60 -11.65
CA LEU A 155 -15.26 6.67 -13.11
C LEU A 155 -16.22 7.79 -13.54
N LYS A 156 -17.26 8.07 -12.75
CA LYS A 156 -18.19 9.19 -12.99
C LYS A 156 -17.50 10.56 -12.92
N GLN A 157 -16.42 10.72 -12.14
CA GLN A 157 -15.70 11.99 -12.02
C GLN A 157 -14.98 12.39 -13.31
N LEU A 158 -14.79 11.46 -14.25
CA LEU A 158 -14.19 11.71 -15.56
C LEU A 158 -15.07 12.59 -16.47
N GLY A 159 -16.35 12.77 -16.13
CA GLY A 159 -17.25 13.71 -16.83
C GLY A 159 -17.90 13.16 -18.10
N TYR A 160 -17.71 11.86 -18.39
CA TYR A 160 -18.41 11.17 -19.47
C TYR A 160 -18.91 9.80 -18.98
N LEU A 161 -20.05 9.38 -19.52
CA LEU A 161 -20.82 8.24 -19.00
C LEU A 161 -20.66 7.03 -19.92
N LEU A 162 -19.85 6.07 -19.50
CA LEU A 162 -19.68 4.78 -20.20
C LEU A 162 -20.24 3.65 -19.35
N TYR A 163 -20.75 2.60 -20.01
CA TYR A 163 -21.16 1.38 -19.31
C TYR A 163 -19.97 0.74 -18.63
N LEU A 164 -20.19 0.13 -17.48
CA LEU A 164 -19.17 -0.66 -16.77
C LEU A 164 -19.49 -2.15 -16.94
N GLU A 165 -18.56 -2.92 -17.52
CA GLU A 165 -18.66 -4.37 -17.61
C GLU A 165 -17.62 -5.04 -16.73
N ILE A 166 -18.06 -5.97 -15.87
CA ILE A 166 -17.22 -6.67 -14.91
C ILE A 166 -17.20 -8.16 -15.24
N TYR A 167 -16.03 -8.66 -15.60
CA TYR A 167 -15.71 -10.06 -15.94
C TYR A 167 -14.85 -10.66 -14.83
N TYR A 168 -15.51 -10.91 -13.69
CA TYR A 168 -14.90 -11.50 -12.51
C TYR A 168 -15.90 -12.44 -11.83
N ASN A 169 -15.53 -13.71 -11.70
CA ASN A 169 -16.38 -14.83 -11.28
C ASN A 169 -15.78 -15.61 -10.11
N LYS A 170 -14.94 -14.98 -9.30
CA LYS A 170 -14.49 -15.53 -8.01
C LYS A 170 -15.36 -14.96 -6.89
N TYR A 171 -15.98 -15.85 -6.14
CA TYR A 171 -16.97 -15.51 -5.12
C TYR A 171 -16.50 -15.99 -3.75
N ASP A 172 -16.82 -15.22 -2.72
CA ASP A 172 -16.81 -15.73 -1.35
C ASP A 172 -17.92 -16.79 -1.16
N ALA A 173 -17.72 -17.73 -0.23
CA ALA A 173 -18.67 -18.78 0.10
C ALA A 173 -20.05 -18.26 0.50
N ALA A 174 -20.13 -17.08 1.13
CA ALA A 174 -21.40 -16.46 1.54
C ALA A 174 -22.04 -15.57 0.48
N MET A 175 -21.38 -15.34 -0.67
CA MET A 175 -21.95 -14.55 -1.76
C MET A 175 -22.97 -15.33 -2.58
N LEU A 176 -23.98 -14.62 -3.08
CA LEU A 176 -24.90 -15.12 -4.08
C LEU A 176 -24.19 -15.22 -5.44
N LYS A 177 -24.60 -16.21 -6.25
CA LYS A 177 -23.95 -16.59 -7.51
C LYS A 177 -24.91 -16.62 -8.70
N ALA A 178 -26.02 -15.88 -8.64
CA ALA A 178 -26.93 -15.79 -9.77
C ALA A 178 -26.30 -14.99 -10.94
N ALA A 179 -26.94 -15.03 -12.11
CA ALA A 179 -26.44 -14.38 -13.31
C ALA A 179 -26.27 -12.84 -13.15
N MET A 180 -27.08 -12.23 -12.29
CA MET A 180 -27.02 -10.79 -11.96
C MET A 180 -26.03 -10.44 -10.84
N ASP A 181 -25.59 -11.43 -10.08
CA ASP A 181 -24.75 -11.23 -8.90
C ASP A 181 -23.29 -11.03 -9.30
N CYS A 182 -22.78 -9.83 -9.05
CA CYS A 182 -21.37 -9.49 -9.25
C CYS A 182 -20.62 -9.56 -7.91
N PRO A 183 -19.47 -10.25 -7.81
CA PRO A 183 -18.69 -10.31 -6.57
C PRO A 183 -18.34 -8.92 -6.04
N LEU A 184 -17.90 -8.00 -6.91
CA LEU A 184 -17.51 -6.64 -6.52
C LEU A 184 -18.70 -5.78 -6.06
N SER A 185 -19.94 -6.16 -6.38
CA SER A 185 -21.13 -5.50 -5.84
C SER A 185 -21.59 -6.06 -4.50
N GLN A 186 -21.16 -7.27 -4.17
CA GLN A 186 -21.44 -7.92 -2.89
C GLN A 186 -20.27 -7.75 -1.91
N GLN A 187 -19.10 -7.34 -2.38
CA GLN A 187 -17.96 -7.09 -1.51
C GLN A 187 -17.95 -5.64 -1.03
N PHE A 188 -18.03 -5.47 0.29
CA PHE A 188 -18.08 -4.21 0.98
C PHE A 188 -16.84 -4.02 1.86
N PHE A 189 -16.48 -2.78 2.13
CA PHE A 189 -15.43 -2.42 3.08
C PHE A 189 -15.81 -1.14 3.81
N ASP A 190 -15.22 -0.92 4.98
CA ASP A 190 -15.41 0.33 5.73
C ASP A 190 -14.73 1.49 4.99
N ILE A 191 -15.51 2.49 4.61
CA ILE A 191 -15.04 3.66 3.85
C ILE A 191 -13.91 4.41 4.58
N HIS A 192 -13.88 4.39 5.92
CA HIS A 192 -12.83 5.08 6.68
C HIS A 192 -11.45 4.45 6.46
N ALA A 193 -11.39 3.21 5.93
CA ALA A 193 -10.14 2.62 5.46
C ALA A 193 -9.51 3.37 4.28
N LEU A 194 -10.26 4.26 3.62
CA LEU A 194 -9.80 5.14 2.54
C LEU A 194 -9.22 6.47 3.06
N GLN A 195 -9.06 6.65 4.37
CA GLN A 195 -8.41 7.81 4.94
C GLN A 195 -6.91 7.56 5.18
N ASN A 196 -6.13 8.61 4.99
CA ASN A 196 -4.74 8.69 5.40
C ASN A 196 -4.60 8.78 6.92
N LYS A 197 -3.37 8.66 7.43
CA LYS A 197 -3.08 8.71 8.87
C LYS A 197 -3.47 10.05 9.52
N ASP A 198 -3.50 11.11 8.72
CA ASP A 198 -3.89 12.48 9.08
C ASP A 198 -5.41 12.74 8.96
N GLY A 199 -6.20 11.74 8.56
CA GLY A 199 -7.65 11.86 8.37
C GLY A 199 -8.09 12.39 7.00
N THR A 200 -7.15 12.75 6.11
CA THR A 200 -7.49 13.16 4.74
C THR A 200 -7.93 11.97 3.90
N TRP A 201 -8.89 12.16 2.99
CA TRP A 201 -9.33 11.11 2.08
C TRP A 201 -8.30 10.88 0.97
N LEU A 202 -8.13 9.63 0.55
CA LEU A 202 -7.34 9.27 -0.63
C LEU A 202 -8.00 9.79 -1.92
N ASP A 203 -7.21 9.93 -2.99
CA ASP A 203 -7.72 10.22 -4.33
C ASP A 203 -8.36 8.98 -4.99
N PHE A 204 -9.28 9.21 -5.94
CA PHE A 204 -10.01 8.14 -6.60
C PHE A 204 -9.10 7.19 -7.39
N TYR A 205 -8.00 7.67 -7.97
CA TYR A 205 -7.07 6.82 -8.72
C TYR A 205 -6.43 5.78 -7.81
N THR A 206 -5.82 6.24 -6.71
CA THR A 206 -5.21 5.39 -5.68
C THR A 206 -6.23 4.40 -5.11
N ILE A 207 -7.47 4.84 -4.87
CA ILE A 207 -8.53 3.94 -4.36
C ILE A 207 -8.86 2.85 -5.37
N ILE A 208 -9.14 3.21 -6.63
CA ILE A 208 -9.48 2.23 -7.67
C ILE A 208 -8.31 1.25 -7.88
N GLU A 209 -7.08 1.76 -7.96
CA GLU A 209 -5.88 0.96 -8.08
C GLU A 209 -5.79 -0.09 -6.95
N ARG A 210 -5.98 0.33 -5.70
CA ARG A 210 -5.96 -0.56 -4.53
C ARG A 210 -7.06 -1.60 -4.56
N LEU A 211 -8.29 -1.22 -4.94
CA LEU A 211 -9.42 -2.13 -5.01
C LEU A 211 -9.23 -3.18 -6.12
N LEU A 212 -8.68 -2.80 -7.27
CA LEU A 212 -8.40 -3.71 -8.38
C LEU A 212 -7.21 -4.63 -8.08
N ALA A 213 -6.13 -4.09 -7.51
CA ALA A 213 -4.95 -4.84 -7.12
C ALA A 213 -5.26 -5.92 -6.07
N HIS A 214 -6.26 -5.68 -5.22
CA HIS A 214 -6.74 -6.66 -4.23
C HIS A 214 -7.23 -7.97 -4.87
N HIS A 215 -7.69 -7.94 -6.12
CA HIS A 215 -8.25 -9.08 -6.86
C HIS A 215 -7.46 -9.45 -8.13
N ASN A 216 -6.32 -8.80 -8.40
CA ASN A 216 -5.59 -8.87 -9.69
C ASN A 216 -6.46 -8.55 -10.90
N LEU A 217 -7.29 -7.51 -10.79
CA LEU A 217 -8.17 -7.07 -11.86
C LEU A 217 -7.52 -5.96 -12.66
N ARG A 218 -7.84 -5.90 -13.95
CA ARG A 218 -7.44 -4.83 -14.88
C ARG A 218 -8.65 -3.99 -15.25
N LEU A 219 -8.50 -2.67 -15.24
CA LEU A 219 -9.47 -1.69 -15.69
C LEU A 219 -8.93 -0.95 -16.91
N PHE A 220 -9.69 -0.94 -18.00
CA PHE A 220 -9.37 -0.20 -19.21
C PHE A 220 -10.64 0.12 -20.01
N GLN A 221 -10.52 1.04 -20.97
CA GLN A 221 -11.62 1.41 -21.87
C GLN A 221 -11.53 0.61 -23.19
N SER A 222 -12.62 0.00 -23.65
CA SER A 222 -12.69 -0.67 -24.97
C SER A 222 -14.13 -0.60 -25.49
N LYS A 223 -14.36 -0.44 -26.80
CA LYS A 223 -15.70 -0.42 -27.42
C LYS A 223 -16.71 0.50 -26.70
N GLY A 224 -16.27 1.70 -26.28
CA GLY A 224 -17.13 2.68 -25.62
C GLY A 224 -17.65 2.26 -24.24
N LYS A 225 -16.92 1.39 -23.53
CA LYS A 225 -17.24 0.92 -22.17
C LYS A 225 -15.98 0.80 -21.31
N TRP A 226 -16.17 0.88 -20.00
CA TRP A 226 -15.18 0.46 -19.02
C TRP A 226 -15.26 -1.06 -18.84
N ILE A 227 -14.12 -1.73 -18.87
CA ILE A 227 -14.01 -3.17 -18.69
C ILE A 227 -13.14 -3.44 -17.47
N ILE A 228 -13.66 -4.23 -16.53
CA ILE A 228 -12.90 -4.84 -15.43
C ILE A 228 -12.80 -6.33 -15.71
N VAL A 229 -11.59 -6.89 -15.72
CA VAL A 229 -11.37 -8.32 -16.02
C VAL A 229 -10.28 -8.93 -15.16
N SER A 230 -10.44 -10.22 -14.81
CA SER A 230 -9.36 -11.04 -14.26
C SER A 230 -8.55 -11.73 -15.34
N VAL A 231 -7.23 -11.60 -15.29
CA VAL A 231 -6.29 -12.22 -16.25
C VAL A 231 -6.43 -13.74 -16.28
N ILE A 232 -6.70 -14.37 -15.14
CA ILE A 232 -6.80 -15.83 -15.06
C ILE A 232 -8.10 -16.37 -15.67
N GLU A 233 -9.16 -15.56 -15.78
CA GLU A 233 -10.42 -15.97 -16.41
C GLU A 233 -10.35 -15.83 -17.94
N LEU A 234 -9.50 -14.94 -18.45
CA LEU A 234 -9.21 -14.87 -19.89
C LEU A 234 -8.57 -16.16 -20.42
N LEU A 235 -7.99 -17.00 -19.54
CA LEU A 235 -7.47 -18.31 -19.90
C LEU A 235 -8.54 -19.29 -20.35
N ASP A 236 -9.82 -19.05 -20.09
CA ASP A 236 -10.89 -19.96 -20.47
C ASP A 236 -11.31 -19.74 -21.94
N GLY A 237 -10.98 -18.57 -22.54
CA GLY A 237 -11.28 -18.22 -23.93
C GLY A 237 -12.70 -17.68 -24.13
N SER A 238 -13.56 -17.89 -23.15
CA SER A 238 -14.83 -17.19 -22.99
C SER A 238 -15.05 -16.84 -21.52
N VAL A 239 -15.62 -15.67 -21.27
CA VAL A 239 -15.88 -15.17 -19.91
C VAL A 239 -17.26 -14.53 -19.82
N THR A 240 -17.99 -14.89 -18.77
CA THR A 240 -19.28 -14.27 -18.44
C THR A 240 -19.07 -13.08 -17.51
N GLY A 241 -19.66 -11.94 -17.86
CA GLY A 241 -19.60 -10.70 -17.10
C GLY A 241 -20.97 -10.11 -16.82
N ARG A 242 -20.97 -8.97 -16.12
CA ARG A 242 -22.18 -8.19 -15.82
C ARG A 242 -21.98 -6.77 -16.31
N ARG A 243 -22.95 -6.26 -17.09
CA ARG A 243 -23.01 -4.87 -17.52
C ARG A 243 -23.81 -4.06 -16.53
N SER A 244 -23.27 -2.89 -16.20
CA SER A 244 -23.85 -1.91 -15.31
C SER A 244 -24.01 -0.54 -15.97
N GLU A 245 -25.03 0.19 -15.54
CA GLU A 245 -25.33 1.54 -16.02
C GLU A 245 -24.24 2.55 -15.60
N PRO A 246 -23.92 3.56 -16.44
CA PRO A 246 -22.85 4.54 -16.17
C PRO A 246 -23.01 5.38 -14.89
N ASN A 247 -24.24 5.61 -14.40
CA ASN A 247 -24.50 6.63 -13.38
C ASN A 247 -24.45 6.14 -11.93
N TYR A 248 -24.74 4.85 -11.71
CA TYR A 248 -24.92 4.27 -10.37
C TYR A 248 -24.50 2.79 -10.29
N GLY A 249 -23.99 2.21 -11.37
CA GLY A 249 -23.55 0.82 -11.38
C GLY A 249 -24.70 -0.20 -11.28
N PHE A 250 -25.96 0.20 -11.51
CA PHE A 250 -27.10 -0.73 -11.51
C PHE A 250 -26.91 -1.80 -12.56
N TYR A 251 -27.21 -3.05 -12.19
CA TYR A 251 -27.13 -4.18 -13.12
C TYR A 251 -28.12 -3.97 -14.27
N MET A 252 -27.66 -4.22 -15.50
CA MET A 252 -28.48 -4.14 -16.71
C MET A 252 -28.63 -5.51 -17.37
N ALA A 253 -27.52 -6.23 -17.54
CA ALA A 253 -27.52 -7.50 -18.27
C ALA A 253 -26.29 -8.35 -17.92
N THR A 254 -26.46 -9.66 -18.03
CA THR A 254 -25.36 -10.62 -18.15
C THR A 254 -24.82 -10.52 -19.57
N VAL A 255 -23.50 -10.43 -19.71
CA VAL A 255 -22.80 -10.37 -20.99
C VAL A 255 -21.84 -11.55 -21.09
N ASN A 256 -21.71 -12.15 -22.27
CA ASN A 256 -20.70 -13.17 -22.54
C ASN A 256 -19.73 -12.61 -23.57
N TYR A 257 -18.45 -12.84 -23.33
CA TYR A 257 -17.39 -12.42 -24.23
C TYR A 257 -16.53 -13.60 -24.63
N GLU A 258 -16.52 -13.90 -25.93
CA GLU A 258 -15.55 -14.81 -26.54
C GLU A 258 -14.25 -14.02 -26.73
N SER A 259 -13.26 -14.24 -25.86
CA SER A 259 -12.01 -13.50 -25.90
C SER A 259 -11.09 -14.00 -27.01
N ASP A 260 -11.19 -15.27 -27.39
CA ASP A 260 -10.26 -15.88 -28.33
C ASP A 260 -10.31 -15.23 -29.72
N LYS A 261 -9.13 -14.80 -30.18
CA LYS A 261 -8.93 -14.24 -31.50
C LYS A 261 -7.83 -15.00 -32.23
N THR A 262 -8.21 -15.86 -33.17
CA THR A 262 -7.22 -16.56 -34.00
C THR A 262 -6.49 -15.58 -34.92
N ILE A 263 -5.18 -15.50 -34.78
CA ILE A 263 -4.31 -14.77 -35.70
C ILE A 263 -3.64 -15.78 -36.63
N HIS A 264 -3.97 -15.68 -37.91
CA HIS A 264 -3.30 -16.45 -38.96
C HIS A 264 -1.88 -15.92 -39.18
N THR A 265 -0.92 -16.83 -39.31
CA THR A 265 0.50 -16.50 -39.53
C THR A 265 0.74 -15.63 -40.76
N GLY A 266 -0.09 -15.76 -41.80
CA GLY A 266 -0.04 -14.91 -43.00
C GLY A 266 -0.41 -13.44 -42.78
N GLY A 267 -1.07 -13.10 -41.66
CA GLY A 267 -1.42 -11.73 -41.28
C GLY A 267 -0.41 -11.06 -40.35
N ILE A 268 0.53 -11.83 -39.79
CA ILE A 268 1.54 -11.33 -38.84
C ILE A 268 2.76 -10.86 -39.62
N LYS A 269 3.04 -9.56 -39.52
CA LYS A 269 4.29 -8.99 -39.99
C LYS A 269 5.22 -8.87 -38.79
N ILE A 270 6.17 -9.79 -38.71
CA ILE A 270 7.26 -9.72 -37.77
C ILE A 270 8.04 -8.43 -38.07
N LYS A 271 8.12 -7.49 -37.11
CA LYS A 271 8.96 -6.30 -37.28
C LYS A 271 10.39 -6.74 -37.56
N LYS A 272 11.13 -6.01 -38.38
CA LYS A 272 12.58 -6.23 -38.53
C LYS A 272 13.19 -6.07 -37.13
N LYS A 273 13.82 -7.13 -36.60
CA LYS A 273 14.30 -7.25 -35.20
C LYS A 273 13.22 -7.54 -34.12
N ALA A 274 12.06 -8.09 -34.48
CA ALA A 274 11.14 -8.60 -33.45
C ALA A 274 11.86 -9.64 -32.58
N ILE A 275 11.96 -9.36 -31.30
CA ILE A 275 12.65 -10.21 -30.34
C ILE A 275 11.57 -11.07 -29.68
N ILE A 276 11.61 -12.38 -29.90
CA ILE A 276 10.92 -13.30 -28.99
C ILE A 276 11.74 -13.30 -27.72
N ARG A 277 11.24 -12.65 -26.68
CA ARG A 277 11.87 -12.65 -25.36
C ARG A 277 11.19 -13.70 -24.51
N LYS A 278 11.97 -14.39 -23.68
CA LYS A 278 11.41 -15.27 -22.65
C LYS A 278 11.15 -14.42 -21.40
N ASP A 279 9.92 -14.45 -20.93
CA ASP A 279 9.58 -13.97 -19.59
C ASP A 279 10.20 -14.93 -18.56
N ILE A 280 10.85 -14.39 -17.54
CA ILE A 280 11.49 -15.20 -16.50
C ILE A 280 10.39 -15.64 -15.54
N PRO A 281 10.24 -16.95 -15.25
CA PRO A 281 9.23 -17.39 -14.33
C PRO A 281 9.45 -16.79 -12.95
N VAL A 282 8.36 -16.59 -12.21
CA VAL A 282 8.41 -16.00 -10.88
C VAL A 282 8.47 -17.11 -9.84
N GLN A 283 9.54 -17.12 -9.03
CA GLN A 283 9.71 -18.07 -7.94
C GLN A 283 8.70 -17.83 -6.82
N SER A 284 8.50 -16.57 -6.43
CA SER A 284 7.64 -16.24 -5.29
C SER A 284 6.92 -14.92 -5.50
N TYR A 285 5.68 -14.86 -5.03
CA TYR A 285 4.96 -13.62 -4.80
C TYR A 285 4.79 -13.38 -3.32
N THR A 286 4.90 -12.10 -2.98
CA THR A 286 4.77 -11.64 -1.61
C THR A 286 3.72 -10.54 -1.55
N ALA A 287 2.73 -10.72 -0.67
CA ALA A 287 1.76 -9.69 -0.34
C ALA A 287 2.06 -9.15 1.06
N LYS A 288 2.39 -7.86 1.15
CA LYS A 288 2.49 -7.16 2.43
C LYS A 288 1.14 -6.59 2.79
N PHE A 289 0.81 -6.66 4.06
CA PHE A 289 -0.46 -6.24 4.58
C PHE A 289 -0.13 -5.20 5.68
N GLU A 290 -0.48 -3.93 5.48
CA GLU A 290 -0.09 -2.83 6.38
C GLU A 290 -1.08 -2.61 7.53
N LYS A 291 -0.57 -2.57 8.77
CA LYS A 291 -1.36 -2.14 9.94
C LYS A 291 -1.99 -0.78 9.65
N GLY A 292 -3.32 -0.75 9.70
CA GLY A 292 -4.09 0.47 9.46
C GLY A 292 -4.23 1.29 10.72
N LEU A 293 -4.81 2.48 10.54
CA LEU A 293 -5.45 3.15 11.67
C LEU A 293 -6.53 2.20 12.20
N ASN A 294 -6.59 2.06 13.51
CA ASN A 294 -7.72 1.38 14.12
C ASN A 294 -8.99 2.14 13.72
N GLY A 295 -9.86 1.51 12.93
CA GLY A 295 -11.19 2.06 12.69
C GLY A 295 -11.89 2.34 14.02
N ASN A 296 -12.79 3.31 14.03
CA ASN A 296 -13.54 3.65 15.23
C ASN A 296 -14.23 2.41 15.80
N LEU A 297 -13.92 2.03 17.04
CA LEU A 297 -14.54 0.92 17.75
C LEU A 297 -15.97 1.27 18.18
N LEU A 298 -16.30 2.56 18.29
CA LEU A 298 -17.62 3.04 18.63
C LEU A 298 -18.53 3.06 17.41
N VAL A 299 -19.57 2.23 17.42
CA VAL A 299 -20.59 2.22 16.36
C VAL A 299 -21.31 3.58 16.36
N ASN A 300 -21.43 4.21 15.18
CA ASN A 300 -21.98 5.57 15.04
C ASN A 300 -21.23 6.63 15.89
N GLY A 301 -19.93 6.44 16.16
CA GLY A 301 -19.16 7.40 16.97
C GLY A 301 -19.05 8.81 16.37
N TYR A 302 -19.14 8.95 15.04
CA TYR A 302 -19.25 10.27 14.40
C TYR A 302 -20.62 10.94 14.59
N LEU A 303 -21.59 10.23 15.17
CA LEU A 303 -22.94 10.71 15.50
C LEU A 303 -23.64 11.33 14.29
N LEU A 304 -23.54 10.68 13.14
CA LEU A 304 -24.14 11.19 11.90
C LEU A 304 -25.63 10.88 11.81
N LYS A 305 -26.13 9.98 12.67
CA LYS A 305 -27.39 9.28 12.43
C LYS A 305 -28.23 9.10 13.65
N PHE A 306 -29.52 9.35 13.46
CA PHE A 306 -30.50 9.50 14.52
C PHE A 306 -31.81 8.79 14.19
N THR A 307 -32.33 8.04 15.16
CA THR A 307 -33.68 7.49 15.15
C THR A 307 -34.48 8.14 16.28
N SER A 308 -35.62 8.75 15.95
CA SER A 308 -36.49 9.43 16.93
C SER A 308 -35.77 10.51 17.76
N GLY A 309 -34.83 11.24 17.16
CA GLY A 309 -34.05 12.29 17.82
C GLY A 309 -32.93 11.77 18.73
N LEU A 310 -32.60 10.48 18.66
CA LEU A 310 -31.49 9.86 19.38
C LEU A 310 -30.44 9.31 18.43
N PRO A 311 -29.13 9.44 18.73
CA PRO A 311 -28.11 8.80 17.92
C PRO A 311 -28.34 7.28 17.87
N ASP A 312 -28.24 6.67 16.69
CA ASP A 312 -28.30 5.20 16.59
C ASP A 312 -27.21 4.56 17.46
N ASN A 313 -27.50 3.45 18.13
CA ASN A 313 -26.64 2.78 19.12
C ASN A 313 -26.36 3.60 20.38
N PHE A 314 -27.21 4.59 20.65
CA PHE A 314 -27.25 5.28 21.94
C PHE A 314 -28.66 5.20 22.52
N ARG A 315 -28.74 5.04 23.84
CA ARG A 315 -30.01 5.09 24.59
C ARG A 315 -29.97 6.19 25.64
N LYS A 316 -31.16 6.66 26.02
CA LYS A 316 -31.36 7.60 27.13
C LYS A 316 -31.40 6.81 28.42
N GLU A 317 -30.54 7.17 29.36
CA GLU A 317 -30.68 6.78 30.76
C GLU A 317 -31.21 8.00 31.51
N GLY A 318 -32.24 7.81 32.35
CA GLY A 318 -32.86 8.89 33.12
C GLY A 318 -34.16 9.49 32.59
N ASN A 319 -34.66 10.50 33.31
CA ASN A 319 -35.94 11.17 32.98
C ASN A 319 -35.76 12.32 31.97
N TRP A 320 -35.81 12.04 30.68
CA TRP A 320 -35.64 13.07 29.64
C TRP A 320 -36.95 13.75 29.23
N SER A 321 -36.94 15.08 29.11
CA SER A 321 -38.03 15.82 28.49
C SER A 321 -37.92 15.77 26.95
N VAL A 322 -39.04 15.99 26.26
CA VAL A 322 -39.08 16.06 24.79
C VAL A 322 -38.28 17.27 24.31
N GLY A 323 -37.41 17.08 23.31
CA GLY A 323 -36.57 18.15 22.74
C GLY A 323 -35.18 18.31 23.38
N ASN A 324 -34.94 17.67 24.53
CA ASN A 324 -33.66 17.80 25.25
C ASN A 324 -32.47 17.14 24.54
N VAL A 325 -32.71 16.31 23.54
CA VAL A 325 -31.67 15.73 22.69
C VAL A 325 -32.08 15.95 21.25
N SER A 326 -31.17 16.49 20.46
CA SER A 326 -31.37 16.72 19.04
C SER A 326 -30.05 16.54 18.27
N PHE A 327 -30.14 16.44 16.94
CA PHE A 327 -28.98 16.27 16.08
C PHE A 327 -28.39 17.62 15.67
N ILE A 328 -27.13 17.61 15.24
CA ILE A 328 -26.45 18.77 14.69
C ILE A 328 -26.22 18.54 13.19
N ASP A 329 -26.50 19.55 12.36
CA ASP A 329 -26.18 19.51 10.94
C ASP A 329 -24.68 19.24 10.74
N GLY A 330 -24.36 18.30 9.84
CA GLY A 330 -22.99 17.83 9.60
C GLY A 330 -22.49 16.78 10.59
N GLY A 331 -23.33 16.30 11.51
CA GLY A 331 -22.99 15.28 12.50
C GLY A 331 -22.81 15.84 13.91
N GLY A 332 -23.10 14.98 14.89
CA GLY A 332 -23.05 15.31 16.31
C GLY A 332 -24.42 15.30 16.98
N VAL A 333 -24.40 15.17 18.30
CA VAL A 333 -25.58 15.27 19.17
C VAL A 333 -25.48 16.52 20.01
N GLN A 334 -26.59 17.25 20.13
CA GLN A 334 -26.73 18.34 21.09
C GLN A 334 -27.72 17.95 22.19
N ILE A 335 -27.37 18.31 23.41
CA ILE A 335 -28.14 18.10 24.62
C ILE A 335 -28.53 19.49 25.14
N GLU A 336 -29.83 19.78 25.17
CA GLU A 336 -30.39 21.11 25.45
C GLU A 336 -31.15 21.16 26.77
N ASN A 337 -31.03 22.30 27.48
CA ASN A 337 -31.83 22.63 28.67
C ASN A 337 -31.82 21.54 29.75
N THR A 338 -30.71 20.80 29.79
CA THR A 338 -30.41 19.85 30.85
C THR A 338 -29.15 20.38 31.49
N VAL A 339 -29.31 21.04 32.63
CA VAL A 339 -28.20 21.47 33.44
C VAL A 339 -28.41 20.92 34.82
N ILE A 340 -27.36 20.34 35.36
CA ILE A 340 -27.39 19.86 36.74
C ILE A 340 -26.78 20.97 37.58
N GLN A 341 -27.63 21.65 38.36
CA GLN A 341 -27.20 22.69 39.29
C GLN A 341 -26.49 22.02 40.46
N LYS A 342 -25.23 22.39 40.69
CA LYS A 342 -24.45 21.91 41.83
C LYS A 342 -24.02 23.10 42.68
N ASN A 343 -24.04 22.95 44.00
CA ASN A 343 -23.36 23.93 44.84
C ASN A 343 -21.86 23.88 44.49
N PRO A 344 -21.21 25.02 44.22
CA PRO A 344 -19.77 25.02 44.00
C PRO A 344 -19.08 24.41 45.23
N PRO A 345 -17.95 23.72 45.04
CA PRO A 345 -17.15 23.29 46.19
C PRO A 345 -16.83 24.53 47.03
N ALA A 346 -16.83 24.38 48.36
CA ALA A 346 -16.55 25.49 49.28
C ALA A 346 -15.15 26.07 49.05
N ASP A 347 -14.25 25.27 48.49
CA ASP A 347 -12.91 25.65 48.06
C ASP A 347 -12.66 25.09 46.64
N PRO A 348 -12.47 25.95 45.62
CA PRO A 348 -12.19 25.52 44.24
C PRO A 348 -10.84 24.79 44.09
N ASP A 349 -9.92 24.92 45.05
CA ASP A 349 -8.61 24.27 45.04
C ASP A 349 -8.57 23.00 45.91
N SER A 350 -9.65 22.65 46.62
CA SER A 350 -9.69 21.43 47.44
C SER A 350 -9.81 20.16 46.59
N GLU A 351 -8.89 19.21 46.80
CA GLU A 351 -8.98 17.85 46.23
C GLU A 351 -10.05 16.98 46.93
N GLU A 352 -10.93 17.56 47.75
CA GLU A 352 -11.96 16.77 48.43
C GLU A 352 -12.86 16.09 47.39
N PRO A 353 -13.10 14.77 47.54
CA PRO A 353 -13.89 14.02 46.58
C PRO A 353 -15.30 14.59 46.59
N TYR A 354 -15.68 15.20 45.46
CA TYR A 354 -17.05 15.61 45.22
C TYR A 354 -18.02 14.50 45.64
N GLU A 355 -19.00 14.82 46.49
CA GLU A 355 -20.15 13.97 46.83
C GLU A 355 -20.58 13.15 45.59
N PRO A 356 -20.74 11.82 45.72
CA PRO A 356 -20.98 10.93 44.60
C PRO A 356 -22.18 11.43 43.82
N PHE A 357 -21.88 11.94 42.64
CA PHE A 357 -22.88 12.38 41.69
C PHE A 357 -23.70 11.14 41.32
N THR A 358 -24.98 11.10 41.66
CA THR A 358 -25.95 10.18 41.05
C THR A 358 -26.47 10.86 39.78
N PRO A 359 -25.84 10.66 38.61
CA PRO A 359 -26.34 11.26 37.39
C PRO A 359 -27.74 10.72 37.10
N MET A 360 -28.72 11.61 37.08
CA MET A 360 -30.09 11.20 36.77
C MET A 360 -30.37 11.15 35.26
N LYS A 361 -29.50 11.69 34.38
CA LYS A 361 -29.72 11.74 32.92
C LYS A 361 -28.41 11.70 32.13
N TYR A 362 -28.28 10.80 31.15
CA TYR A 362 -27.16 10.76 30.19
C TYR A 362 -27.56 9.94 28.94
N LEU A 363 -26.83 10.14 27.84
CA LEU A 363 -26.85 9.20 26.72
C LEU A 363 -25.76 8.15 26.95
N ILE A 364 -26.04 6.91 26.63
CA ILE A 364 -25.05 5.84 26.72
C ILE A 364 -25.03 5.04 25.42
N SER A 365 -23.82 4.78 24.93
CA SER A 365 -23.61 3.95 23.75
C SER A 365 -23.95 2.48 24.03
N ASP A 366 -24.16 1.71 22.99
CA ASP A 366 -24.10 0.25 23.08
C ASP A 366 -22.69 -0.21 23.50
N PRO A 367 -22.56 -1.38 24.17
CA PRO A 367 -21.28 -1.90 24.59
C PRO A 367 -20.34 -2.18 23.42
N VAL A 368 -19.10 -1.72 23.55
CA VAL A 368 -17.97 -1.96 22.63
C VAL A 368 -17.08 -3.04 23.24
N ASP A 369 -16.88 -4.15 22.53
CA ASP A 369 -15.94 -5.19 22.96
C ASP A 369 -14.49 -4.68 22.89
N ILE A 370 -13.82 -4.72 24.04
CA ILE A 370 -12.42 -4.29 24.23
C ILE A 370 -11.57 -5.36 24.93
N SER A 371 -12.11 -6.58 25.10
CA SER A 371 -11.47 -7.72 25.78
C SER A 371 -10.09 -8.09 25.22
N THR A 372 -9.82 -7.71 23.97
CA THR A 372 -8.60 -8.05 23.23
C THR A 372 -7.55 -6.93 23.20
N LEU A 373 -7.83 -5.78 23.82
CA LEU A 373 -6.98 -4.58 23.77
C LEU A 373 -5.97 -4.53 24.92
N LYS A 374 -4.78 -3.97 24.69
CA LYS A 374 -3.76 -3.52 25.66
C LYS A 374 -4.02 -2.10 26.16
N SER A 375 -4.57 -1.28 25.28
CA SER A 375 -4.81 0.13 25.49
C SER A 375 -5.85 0.61 24.48
N PHE A 376 -6.53 1.70 24.78
CA PHE A 376 -7.36 2.40 23.82
C PHE A 376 -7.19 3.91 23.94
N ARG A 377 -7.42 4.62 22.84
CA ARG A 377 -7.49 6.08 22.76
C ARG A 377 -8.92 6.47 22.44
N PHE A 378 -9.47 7.38 23.22
CA PHE A 378 -10.76 8.02 22.94
C PHE A 378 -10.52 9.48 22.56
N THR A 379 -11.14 9.92 21.48
CA THR A 379 -11.19 11.32 21.07
C THR A 379 -12.63 11.77 20.88
N ALA A 380 -12.93 13.02 21.15
CA ALA A 380 -14.25 13.61 20.97
C ALA A 380 -14.11 15.12 20.75
N ASP A 381 -14.94 15.67 19.87
CA ASP A 381 -15.11 17.12 19.77
C ASP A 381 -16.29 17.51 20.64
N VAL A 382 -16.07 18.47 21.55
CA VAL A 382 -17.11 18.91 22.46
C VAL A 382 -17.24 20.42 22.51
N TYR A 383 -18.45 20.87 22.78
CA TYR A 383 -18.78 22.28 22.93
C TYR A 383 -19.85 22.47 23.99
N GLY A 384 -19.77 23.56 24.74
CA GLY A 384 -20.79 23.95 25.70
C GLY A 384 -20.99 25.47 25.62
N ASP A 385 -22.23 25.90 25.77
CA ASP A 385 -22.56 27.33 25.79
C ASP A 385 -21.90 28.06 26.98
N ASP A 386 -21.84 29.39 26.92
CA ASP A 386 -21.18 30.25 27.92
C ASP A 386 -21.68 30.10 29.37
N ASP A 387 -22.90 29.58 29.55
CA ASP A 387 -23.53 29.32 30.84
C ASP A 387 -23.30 27.90 31.37
N ILE A 388 -22.59 27.06 30.62
CA ILE A 388 -22.12 25.74 31.05
C ILE A 388 -20.73 25.89 31.67
N ASP A 389 -20.61 25.50 32.94
CA ASP A 389 -19.35 25.57 33.67
C ASP A 389 -18.51 24.28 33.45
N GLU A 390 -19.16 23.14 33.16
CA GLU A 390 -18.50 21.84 32.96
C GLU A 390 -19.27 20.91 31.99
N ILE A 391 -18.54 20.14 31.18
CA ILE A 391 -19.06 19.07 30.29
C ILE A 391 -18.45 17.74 30.74
N ARG A 392 -19.25 16.68 30.89
CA ARG A 392 -18.74 15.34 31.27
C ARG A 392 -18.90 14.31 30.15
N ILE A 393 -17.88 13.49 29.99
CA ILE A 393 -17.96 12.19 29.31
C ILE A 393 -17.52 11.11 30.31
N GLY A 394 -18.30 10.05 30.42
CA GLY A 394 -17.97 8.88 31.26
C GLY A 394 -17.64 7.67 30.40
N ILE A 395 -16.78 6.80 30.90
CA ILE A 395 -16.44 5.53 30.28
C ILE A 395 -16.80 4.41 31.25
N ARG A 396 -17.83 3.63 30.93
CA ARG A 396 -18.19 2.47 31.74
C ARG A 396 -17.47 1.25 31.21
N LEU A 397 -16.69 0.62 32.08
CA LEU A 397 -15.95 -0.60 31.80
C LEU A 397 -16.64 -1.75 32.53
N THR A 398 -16.97 -2.81 31.79
CA THR A 398 -17.64 -4.01 32.33
C THR A 398 -16.76 -5.22 32.11
N ALA A 399 -16.44 -5.92 33.20
CA ALA A 399 -15.80 -7.23 33.19
C ALA A 399 -16.87 -8.32 33.34
N SER A 400 -16.71 -9.45 32.67
CA SER A 400 -17.64 -10.58 32.72
C SER A 400 -17.76 -11.11 34.13
N GLY A 401 -18.99 -11.22 34.62
CA GLY A 401 -19.29 -11.69 35.98
C GLY A 401 -19.05 -10.68 37.10
N ILE A 402 -18.65 -9.44 36.80
CA ILE A 402 -18.41 -8.38 37.79
C ILE A 402 -19.37 -7.21 37.53
N SER A 403 -19.81 -6.52 38.58
CA SER A 403 -20.59 -5.30 38.43
C SER A 403 -19.80 -4.25 37.63
N PRO A 404 -20.43 -3.57 36.66
CA PRO A 404 -19.75 -2.59 35.83
C PRO A 404 -19.16 -1.47 36.71
N LYS A 405 -17.91 -1.10 36.43
CA LYS A 405 -17.26 0.05 37.04
C LYS A 405 -17.31 1.21 36.06
N VAL A 406 -17.80 2.36 36.52
CA VAL A 406 -17.79 3.60 35.73
C VAL A 406 -16.52 4.34 36.07
N TYR A 407 -15.69 4.54 35.06
CA TYR A 407 -14.48 5.33 35.17
C TYR A 407 -14.69 6.68 34.47
N TYR A 408 -14.03 7.68 35.01
CA TYR A 408 -13.98 9.00 34.41
C TYR A 408 -12.52 9.27 34.07
N VAL A 409 -12.29 9.83 32.89
CA VAL A 409 -10.93 10.15 32.45
C VAL A 409 -10.67 11.63 32.70
N SER A 410 -9.44 12.06 32.94
CA SER A 410 -9.11 13.47 33.05
C SER A 410 -8.81 14.05 31.66
N THR A 411 -8.67 15.37 31.58
CA THR A 411 -8.12 16.01 30.37
C THR A 411 -6.67 15.61 30.06
N SER A 412 -5.95 15.07 31.05
CA SER A 412 -4.58 14.56 30.94
C SER A 412 -4.48 13.05 30.70
N GLY A 413 -5.61 12.33 30.56
CA GLY A 413 -5.65 10.88 30.36
C GLY A 413 -5.54 10.03 31.63
N SER A 414 -5.60 10.64 32.81
CA SER A 414 -5.67 9.92 34.09
C SER A 414 -7.05 9.31 34.29
N ILE A 415 -7.13 8.05 34.69
CA ILE A 415 -8.38 7.34 34.96
C ILE A 415 -8.70 7.46 36.45
N TYR A 416 -9.93 7.86 36.77
CA TYR A 416 -10.45 7.89 38.13
C TYR A 416 -11.62 6.89 38.27
N SER A 417 -11.55 6.06 39.31
CA SER A 417 -12.62 5.14 39.75
C SER A 417 -13.72 5.83 40.56
N HIS A 418 -13.59 7.14 40.77
CA HIS A 418 -14.50 8.00 41.51
C HIS A 418 -15.12 9.01 40.53
N THR A 419 -16.22 9.68 40.90
CA THR A 419 -17.03 10.60 40.07
C THR A 419 -16.32 11.84 39.50
N SER A 420 -15.00 11.91 39.49
CA SER A 420 -14.19 12.98 38.92
C SER A 420 -14.13 12.85 37.39
N SER A 421 -15.16 13.40 36.76
CA SER A 421 -15.33 13.63 35.32
C SER A 421 -14.20 14.40 34.65
N ILE A 422 -14.10 14.27 33.31
CA ILE A 422 -13.36 15.22 32.47
C ILE A 422 -13.96 16.61 32.73
N PHE A 423 -13.12 17.60 33.07
CA PHE A 423 -13.52 19.00 33.18
C PHE A 423 -12.96 19.77 31.99
N ILE A 424 -13.82 20.17 31.05
CA ILE A 424 -13.43 21.11 30.00
C ILE A 424 -13.92 22.49 30.42
N SER A 425 -12.98 23.33 30.84
CA SER A 425 -13.25 24.71 31.22
C SER A 425 -13.73 25.52 30.01
N LYS A 426 -14.70 26.39 30.27
CA LYS A 426 -15.34 27.37 29.37
C LYS A 426 -14.60 27.62 28.04
N GLY A 427 -15.32 27.49 26.92
CA GLY A 427 -14.80 27.84 25.60
C GLY A 427 -15.93 28.19 24.64
N THR A 428 -15.71 29.24 23.85
CA THR A 428 -16.64 29.76 22.83
C THR A 428 -16.54 29.02 21.49
N GLU A 429 -15.72 27.96 21.39
CA GLU A 429 -15.43 27.21 20.16
C GLU A 429 -15.43 25.69 20.43
N ASP A 430 -15.79 24.88 19.42
CA ASP A 430 -15.69 23.41 19.46
C ASP A 430 -14.23 23.03 19.80
N LYS A 431 -14.01 22.39 20.94
CA LYS A 431 -12.67 21.94 21.37
C LYS A 431 -12.53 20.45 21.13
N ALA A 432 -11.54 20.07 20.32
CA ALA A 432 -11.12 18.69 20.18
C ALA A 432 -10.45 18.22 21.49
N PHE A 433 -10.92 17.08 22.00
CA PHE A 433 -10.40 16.44 23.19
C PHE A 433 -9.93 15.01 22.87
N SER A 434 -8.79 14.61 23.44
CA SER A 434 -8.17 13.30 23.19
C SER A 434 -7.51 12.78 24.46
N PHE A 435 -7.69 11.49 24.77
CA PHE A 435 -6.96 10.82 25.83
C PHE A 435 -6.59 9.38 25.51
N ASP A 436 -5.55 8.88 26.17
CA ASP A 436 -5.02 7.53 26.07
C ASP A 436 -5.22 6.76 27.38
N VAL A 437 -5.84 5.58 27.32
CA VAL A 437 -5.94 4.62 28.41
C VAL A 437 -5.05 3.42 28.10
N LYS A 438 -4.01 3.23 28.91
CA LYS A 438 -3.19 2.00 28.90
C LYS A 438 -3.54 1.16 30.13
N TRP A 439 -3.75 -0.14 29.97
CA TRP A 439 -4.12 -1.01 31.11
C TRP A 439 -3.04 -1.03 32.19
N SER A 440 -1.76 -0.90 31.82
CA SER A 440 -0.64 -0.77 32.77
C SER A 440 -0.74 0.45 33.70
N THR A 441 -1.59 1.43 33.38
CA THR A 441 -1.79 2.66 34.16
C THR A 441 -2.90 2.52 35.21
N ILE A 442 -3.72 1.47 35.14
CA ILE A 442 -4.63 1.12 36.23
C ILE A 442 -3.76 0.48 37.32
N LYS A 443 -3.59 1.17 38.45
CA LYS A 443 -2.65 0.81 39.53
C LYS A 443 -2.75 -0.68 39.90
N ALA A 444 -1.59 -1.28 40.21
CA ALA A 444 -1.33 -2.70 40.44
C ALA A 444 -2.19 -3.39 41.52
N ASP A 445 -2.97 -2.63 42.27
CA ASP A 445 -3.82 -3.11 43.36
C ASP A 445 -5.11 -3.81 42.83
N GLU A 446 -5.45 -3.63 41.54
CA GLU A 446 -6.58 -4.28 40.85
C GLU A 446 -6.10 -5.16 39.66
N SER A 447 -5.01 -5.92 39.84
CA SER A 447 -4.27 -6.64 38.79
C SER A 447 -5.03 -7.67 37.93
N ASP A 448 -6.32 -7.94 38.19
CA ASP A 448 -7.08 -9.02 37.54
C ASP A 448 -8.39 -8.57 36.87
N LEU A 449 -8.67 -7.27 36.75
CA LEU A 449 -9.88 -6.81 36.05
C LEU A 449 -9.70 -6.91 34.53
N TYR A 450 -9.96 -8.09 33.98
CA TYR A 450 -10.20 -8.30 32.56
C TYR A 450 -11.47 -7.56 32.17
N VAL A 451 -11.32 -6.36 31.61
CA VAL A 451 -12.44 -5.59 31.09
C VAL A 451 -12.82 -6.14 29.73
N ASP A 452 -14.07 -6.59 29.58
CA ASP A 452 -14.56 -7.16 28.34
C ASP A 452 -15.22 -6.11 27.44
N THR A 453 -15.99 -5.20 28.02
CA THR A 453 -16.77 -4.23 27.25
C THR A 453 -16.67 -2.81 27.81
N MET A 454 -16.88 -1.84 26.93
CA MET A 454 -16.86 -0.42 27.21
C MET A 454 -18.12 0.27 26.67
N GLU A 455 -18.77 1.11 27.47
CA GLU A 455 -19.83 2.02 27.01
C GLU A 455 -19.36 3.48 27.18
N VAL A 456 -19.72 4.35 26.24
CA VAL A 456 -19.46 5.80 26.30
C VAL A 456 -20.70 6.52 26.80
N LEU A 457 -20.55 7.32 27.85
CA LEU A 457 -21.62 8.07 28.49
C LEU A 457 -21.46 9.57 28.17
N LEU A 458 -22.46 10.17 27.52
CA LEU A 458 -22.49 11.60 27.22
C LEU A 458 -23.45 12.29 28.18
N TYR A 459 -22.93 13.19 29.01
CA TYR A 459 -23.73 13.87 30.01
C TYR A 459 -24.20 15.24 29.51
N PRO A 460 -25.33 15.72 30.06
CA PRO A 460 -25.65 17.14 30.08
C PRO A 460 -24.53 18.04 30.60
N GLY A 461 -24.59 19.33 30.27
CA GLY A 461 -23.72 20.34 30.89
C GLY A 461 -24.03 20.54 32.38
N ILE A 462 -23.04 20.99 33.13
CA ILE A 462 -23.13 21.26 34.56
C ILE A 462 -22.90 22.75 34.79
N ARG A 463 -23.64 23.30 35.74
CA ARG A 463 -23.54 24.69 36.16
C ARG A 463 -23.49 24.77 37.67
N TYR A 464 -22.60 25.61 38.18
CA TYR A 464 -22.39 25.86 39.60
C TYR A 464 -23.19 27.07 40.12
N ARG A 465 -23.71 27.90 39.22
CA ARG A 465 -24.48 29.10 39.55
C ARG A 465 -25.97 28.81 39.75
N ALA A 466 -26.59 29.56 40.67
CA ALA A 466 -28.02 29.47 40.92
C ALA A 466 -28.86 30.05 39.77
N GLY A 467 -29.96 29.37 39.43
CA GLY A 467 -30.94 29.78 38.42
C GLY A 467 -31.06 28.79 37.27
N GLU A 468 -32.30 28.58 36.82
CA GLU A 468 -32.64 27.76 35.65
C GLU A 468 -31.97 28.34 34.39
N PRO A 469 -31.04 27.63 33.75
CA PRO A 469 -30.47 28.08 32.49
C PRO A 469 -31.50 27.91 31.39
N VAL A 470 -31.72 28.97 30.60
CA VAL A 470 -32.64 28.97 29.47
C VAL A 470 -31.81 28.92 28.19
N ASN A 471 -32.09 27.93 27.33
CA ASN A 471 -31.44 27.71 26.03
C ASN A 471 -29.95 27.35 26.07
N THR A 472 -29.49 26.67 27.12
CA THR A 472 -28.10 26.17 27.16
C THR A 472 -27.97 24.82 26.47
N LYS A 473 -26.87 24.65 25.73
CA LYS A 473 -26.58 23.46 24.92
C LYS A 473 -25.19 22.94 25.20
N VAL A 474 -25.07 21.61 25.14
CA VAL A 474 -23.80 20.91 25.03
C VAL A 474 -23.83 20.06 23.77
N LYS A 475 -22.76 20.12 22.97
CA LYS A 475 -22.62 19.39 21.71
C LYS A 475 -21.49 18.40 21.81
N PHE A 476 -21.68 17.22 21.23
CA PHE A 476 -20.68 16.18 21.07
C PHE A 476 -20.60 15.78 19.60
N ARG A 477 -19.38 15.65 19.08
CA ARG A 477 -19.05 15.30 17.69
C ARG A 477 -17.84 14.36 17.68
N ASN A 478 -17.66 13.62 16.58
CA ASN A 478 -16.44 12.85 16.30
C ASN A 478 -15.93 11.99 17.47
N LEU A 479 -16.82 11.23 18.12
CA LEU A 479 -16.45 10.29 19.18
C LEU A 479 -15.70 9.11 18.56
N VAL A 480 -14.39 9.05 18.69
CA VAL A 480 -13.55 7.99 18.11
C VAL A 480 -12.88 7.18 19.20
N ILE A 481 -13.08 5.86 19.17
CA ILE A 481 -12.36 4.91 20.00
C ILE A 481 -11.42 4.11 19.12
N THR A 482 -10.14 4.09 19.45
CA THR A 482 -9.12 3.27 18.78
C THR A 482 -8.39 2.41 19.81
N GLY A 483 -7.91 1.22 19.43
CA GLY A 483 -7.38 0.25 20.40
C GLY A 483 -6.09 -0.44 19.95
N THR A 484 -5.06 -0.50 20.80
CA THR A 484 -3.88 -1.35 20.57
C THR A 484 -4.14 -2.73 21.17
N PRO A 485 -3.96 -3.85 20.45
CA PRO A 485 -4.21 -5.20 20.98
C PRO A 485 -3.22 -5.64 22.07
N GLN A 486 -3.66 -6.51 22.99
CA GLN A 486 -2.87 -6.98 24.15
C GLN A 486 -1.55 -7.68 23.76
N ASN A 487 -1.54 -8.39 22.64
CA ASN A 487 -0.46 -9.29 22.25
C ASN A 487 0.49 -8.72 21.19
N TYR A 488 0.40 -7.43 20.90
CA TYR A 488 1.19 -6.83 19.82
C TYR A 488 1.89 -5.55 20.26
N ASP A 489 3.16 -5.46 19.89
CA ASP A 489 4.02 -4.31 20.12
C ASP A 489 3.61 -3.11 19.24
N ASP A 490 3.91 -1.91 19.72
CA ASP A 490 3.82 -0.65 18.96
C ASP A 490 4.69 -0.72 17.69
N ASN A 491 5.71 -1.59 17.69
CA ASN A 491 6.56 -1.87 16.54
C ASN A 491 5.92 -2.71 15.43
N TYR A 492 4.75 -3.31 15.64
CA TYR A 492 4.12 -4.10 14.58
C TYR A 492 3.66 -3.21 13.43
N LYS A 493 4.20 -3.46 12.23
CA LYS A 493 3.89 -2.75 10.99
C LYS A 493 2.85 -3.47 10.13
N GLY A 494 2.69 -4.80 10.26
CA GLY A 494 1.80 -5.53 9.37
C GLY A 494 2.01 -7.05 9.33
N ARG A 495 1.39 -7.70 8.34
CA ARG A 495 1.65 -9.11 7.98
C ARG A 495 2.25 -9.20 6.59
N MET A 496 2.89 -10.32 6.29
CA MET A 496 3.38 -10.63 4.97
C MET A 496 3.05 -12.08 4.63
N TYR A 497 2.45 -12.29 3.45
CA TYR A 497 2.13 -13.60 2.91
C TYR A 497 3.13 -13.90 1.80
N VAL A 498 3.85 -15.01 1.90
CA VAL A 498 4.82 -15.44 0.91
C VAL A 498 4.37 -16.77 0.34
N TYR A 499 4.10 -16.80 -0.96
CA TYR A 499 3.86 -18.03 -1.69
C TYR A 499 5.02 -18.24 -2.65
N ALA A 500 5.67 -19.40 -2.56
CA ALA A 500 6.82 -19.74 -3.39
C ALA A 500 6.60 -21.05 -4.15
N ASN A 501 6.82 -21.03 -5.45
CA ASN A 501 6.84 -22.20 -6.31
C ASN A 501 8.09 -23.04 -5.99
N THR A 502 7.86 -24.20 -5.40
CA THR A 502 8.92 -25.10 -4.93
C THR A 502 9.68 -25.78 -6.09
N ALA A 503 9.12 -25.78 -7.30
CA ALA A 503 9.76 -26.33 -8.49
C ALA A 503 10.79 -25.37 -9.12
N LEU A 504 10.85 -24.12 -8.70
CA LEU A 504 11.70 -23.07 -9.28
C LEU A 504 12.71 -22.56 -8.26
N SER A 505 13.81 -23.28 -8.03
CA SER A 505 14.81 -22.90 -7.02
C SER A 505 15.69 -21.69 -7.41
N SER A 506 15.85 -21.41 -8.72
CA SER A 506 16.79 -20.41 -9.25
C SER A 506 16.15 -19.33 -10.13
N SER A 507 14.87 -19.00 -9.91
CA SER A 507 14.11 -18.03 -10.74
C SER A 507 13.95 -16.65 -10.09
N LYS A 508 13.40 -15.67 -10.82
CA LYS A 508 13.23 -14.30 -10.33
C LYS A 508 12.25 -14.27 -9.16
N LYS A 509 12.62 -13.62 -8.05
CA LYS A 509 11.67 -13.24 -7.00
C LYS A 509 11.03 -11.91 -7.41
N LYS A 510 9.71 -11.82 -7.35
CA LYS A 510 9.02 -10.55 -7.59
C LYS A 510 9.06 -9.70 -6.32
N ASP A 511 9.13 -8.40 -6.52
CA ASP A 511 9.07 -7.45 -5.42
C ASP A 511 7.73 -7.62 -4.67
N PRO A 512 7.73 -7.52 -3.33
CA PRO A 512 6.51 -7.54 -2.55
C PRO A 512 5.56 -6.42 -2.98
N TYR A 513 4.28 -6.72 -3.10
CA TYR A 513 3.24 -5.71 -3.30
C TYR A 513 2.36 -5.58 -2.06
N SER A 514 1.85 -4.38 -1.80
CA SER A 514 0.99 -4.13 -0.65
C SER A 514 -0.48 -4.42 -0.97
N VAL A 515 -1.15 -5.09 -0.05
CA VAL A 515 -2.59 -5.33 -0.03
C VAL A 515 -3.18 -4.54 1.13
N TYR A 516 -4.18 -3.71 0.82
CA TYR A 516 -4.75 -2.74 1.75
C TYR A 516 -6.08 -3.18 2.39
N PHE A 517 -6.62 -4.33 1.98
CA PHE A 517 -7.85 -4.91 2.51
C PHE A 517 -7.61 -6.38 2.83
N HIS A 518 -8.22 -6.91 3.90
CA HIS A 518 -8.07 -8.30 4.28
C HIS A 518 -9.40 -8.96 4.59
N ASP A 519 -9.48 -10.24 4.26
CA ASP A 519 -10.52 -11.14 4.73
C ASP A 519 -10.20 -11.64 6.13
N ASP A 520 -11.20 -12.12 6.84
CA ASP A 520 -11.00 -12.66 8.19
C ASP A 520 -10.82 -14.16 8.13
N VAL A 521 -9.60 -14.61 7.82
CA VAL A 521 -9.35 -16.05 7.61
C VAL A 521 -8.79 -16.74 8.86
N ILE A 522 -8.65 -16.05 9.99
CA ILE A 522 -8.24 -16.70 11.24
C ILE A 522 -9.18 -16.37 12.40
N PRO A 523 -9.80 -17.38 13.03
CA PRO A 523 -10.55 -17.24 14.28
C PRO A 523 -9.72 -16.86 15.52
N ASP A 524 -8.42 -16.59 15.40
CA ASP A 524 -7.55 -16.24 16.54
C ASP A 524 -7.69 -14.77 16.91
N LEU A 525 -8.77 -14.50 17.65
CA LEU A 525 -9.02 -13.59 18.78
C LEU A 525 -8.08 -12.41 19.15
N ARG A 526 -7.15 -11.92 18.33
CA ARG A 526 -6.16 -10.89 18.77
C ARG A 526 -5.93 -9.81 17.71
N LEU A 527 -7.01 -9.26 17.18
CA LEU A 527 -7.01 -8.45 15.95
C LEU A 527 -6.43 -7.03 16.15
N ILE A 528 -5.18 -6.85 15.73
CA ILE A 528 -4.73 -5.55 15.22
C ILE A 528 -5.64 -5.21 14.05
N LYS A 529 -6.29 -4.04 14.10
CA LYS A 529 -7.08 -3.56 12.96
C LYS A 529 -6.11 -3.14 11.87
N LEU A 530 -5.85 -4.11 11.03
CA LEU A 530 -5.14 -3.89 9.82
C LEU A 530 -6.06 -3.17 8.80
N ARG A 531 -5.54 -2.41 7.82
CA ARG A 531 -6.41 -1.61 6.91
C ARG A 531 -7.52 -2.49 6.29
N GLY A 532 -8.76 -2.01 6.47
CA GLY A 532 -9.99 -2.47 5.81
C GLY A 532 -10.30 -3.97 5.85
N ARG A 533 -11.29 -4.37 6.66
CA ARG A 533 -11.93 -5.67 6.48
C ARG A 533 -12.87 -5.63 5.30
N THR A 534 -12.99 -6.76 4.59
CA THR A 534 -14.03 -6.93 3.57
C THR A 534 -15.22 -7.75 4.09
N TYR A 535 -16.41 -7.47 3.55
CA TYR A 535 -17.70 -7.97 3.99
C TYR A 535 -18.54 -8.39 2.78
N VAL A 536 -19.47 -9.32 2.97
CA VAL A 536 -20.31 -9.90 1.89
C VAL A 536 -21.58 -9.08 1.63
N ASN A 537 -21.81 -8.01 2.40
CA ASN A 537 -22.88 -7.03 2.24
C ASN A 537 -22.62 -5.88 3.25
N GLU A 538 -23.60 -4.99 3.43
CA GLU A 538 -23.53 -3.94 4.45
C GLU A 538 -23.56 -4.48 5.90
N THR A 539 -23.95 -5.74 6.11
CA THR A 539 -23.93 -6.38 7.44
C THR A 539 -22.49 -6.68 7.87
N ASN A 540 -22.32 -7.11 9.12
CA ASN A 540 -21.01 -7.49 9.66
C ASN A 540 -20.53 -8.90 9.23
N THR A 541 -21.19 -9.51 8.24
CA THR A 541 -20.77 -10.79 7.65
C THR A 541 -19.47 -10.59 6.87
N ARG A 542 -18.37 -11.09 7.40
CA ARG A 542 -17.04 -11.00 6.78
C ARG A 542 -16.91 -12.01 5.65
N THR A 543 -16.08 -11.68 4.67
CA THR A 543 -15.55 -12.65 3.71
C THR A 543 -14.55 -13.57 4.42
N THR A 544 -14.49 -14.82 3.98
CA THR A 544 -13.71 -15.87 4.64
C THR A 544 -13.03 -16.81 3.65
N ALA A 545 -13.69 -17.13 2.53
CA ALA A 545 -13.30 -18.25 1.69
C ALA A 545 -13.71 -17.98 0.25
N TRP A 546 -12.74 -17.66 -0.58
CA TRP A 546 -12.90 -17.30 -1.99
C TRP A 546 -12.56 -18.45 -2.90
N LYS A 547 -13.41 -18.65 -3.90
CA LYS A 547 -13.15 -19.57 -5.01
C LYS A 547 -13.98 -19.28 -6.24
N ARG A 548 -13.48 -19.74 -7.39
CA ARG A 548 -14.28 -19.85 -8.61
C ARG A 548 -15.24 -21.02 -8.51
N THR A 549 -16.31 -21.02 -9.31
CA THR A 549 -17.26 -22.15 -9.37
C THR A 549 -16.58 -23.46 -9.80
N THR A 550 -15.49 -23.37 -10.56
CA THR A 550 -14.71 -24.50 -11.06
C THR A 550 -13.63 -24.98 -10.09
N GLU A 551 -13.45 -24.31 -8.94
CA GLU A 551 -12.44 -24.67 -7.95
C GLU A 551 -13.06 -25.49 -6.81
N ASP A 552 -12.35 -26.54 -6.39
CA ASP A 552 -12.77 -27.39 -5.27
C ASP A 552 -12.42 -26.74 -3.93
N VAL A 553 -11.19 -26.23 -3.81
CA VAL A 553 -10.63 -25.64 -2.60
C VAL A 553 -10.90 -24.14 -2.55
N ALA A 554 -11.36 -23.66 -1.39
CA ALA A 554 -11.45 -22.24 -1.12
C ALA A 554 -10.22 -21.78 -0.31
N TYR A 555 -9.74 -20.59 -0.63
CA TYR A 555 -8.62 -19.95 0.04
C TYR A 555 -9.06 -18.58 0.58
N SER A 556 -8.28 -17.92 1.43
CA SER A 556 -8.49 -16.48 1.61
C SER A 556 -8.29 -15.76 0.27
N LEU A 557 -8.82 -14.56 0.11
CA LEU A 557 -8.64 -13.80 -1.12
C LEU A 557 -7.17 -13.55 -1.43
N VAL A 558 -6.37 -13.16 -0.42
CA VAL A 558 -4.93 -12.88 -0.60
C VAL A 558 -4.19 -14.12 -1.11
N GLU A 559 -4.45 -15.28 -0.52
CA GLU A 559 -3.85 -16.55 -0.93
C GLU A 559 -4.29 -16.93 -2.35
N SER A 560 -5.60 -16.85 -2.62
CA SER A 560 -6.16 -17.14 -3.94
C SER A 560 -5.54 -16.25 -5.03
N VAL A 561 -5.31 -14.97 -4.73
CA VAL A 561 -4.68 -13.99 -5.62
C VAL A 561 -3.20 -14.30 -5.85
N LEU A 562 -2.45 -14.67 -4.81
CA LEU A 562 -1.03 -15.05 -4.92
C LEU A 562 -0.85 -16.36 -5.69
N ILE A 563 -1.71 -17.35 -5.44
CA ILE A 563 -1.73 -18.63 -6.16
C ILE A 563 -2.03 -18.38 -7.65
N ASP A 564 -3.02 -17.54 -7.96
CA ASP A 564 -3.34 -17.20 -9.35
C ASP A 564 -2.15 -16.54 -10.06
N LYS A 565 -1.48 -15.55 -9.44
CA LYS A 565 -0.30 -14.91 -10.02
C LYS A 565 0.82 -15.93 -10.29
N LEU A 566 1.12 -16.78 -9.30
CA LEU A 566 2.13 -17.82 -9.46
C LEU A 566 1.76 -18.78 -10.59
N SER A 567 0.50 -19.21 -10.68
CA SER A 567 0.05 -20.19 -11.68
C SER A 567 0.23 -19.69 -13.11
N VAL A 568 0.06 -18.38 -13.33
CA VAL A 568 0.18 -17.71 -14.64
C VAL A 568 1.64 -17.39 -15.00
N THR A 569 2.56 -17.45 -14.02
CA THR A 569 3.98 -17.08 -14.19
C THR A 569 4.96 -18.19 -13.80
N ALA A 570 4.47 -19.43 -13.67
CA ALA A 570 5.22 -20.59 -13.20
C ALA A 570 6.26 -21.17 -14.19
N LYS A 571 6.27 -20.72 -15.43
CA LYS A 571 7.13 -21.17 -16.54
C LYS A 571 7.64 -19.97 -17.36
N PHE A 572 8.64 -20.25 -18.18
CA PHE A 572 9.07 -19.31 -19.21
C PHE A 572 7.93 -19.06 -20.20
N GLY A 573 7.35 -17.87 -20.16
CA GLY A 573 6.37 -17.42 -21.14
C GLY A 573 7.05 -16.79 -22.33
N ASP A 574 6.48 -16.93 -23.52
CA ASP A 574 6.91 -16.15 -24.67
C ASP A 574 6.33 -14.73 -24.62
N ILE A 575 7.18 -13.73 -24.82
CA ILE A 575 6.78 -12.35 -25.12
C ILE A 575 6.98 -12.13 -26.61
N PHE A 576 5.89 -11.79 -27.30
CA PHE A 576 5.89 -11.48 -28.73
C PHE A 576 5.69 -9.99 -28.96
N GLU A 577 6.62 -9.39 -29.70
CA GLU A 577 6.53 -8.01 -30.17
C GLU A 577 6.42 -8.00 -31.69
N GLY A 578 5.42 -7.30 -32.23
CA GLY A 578 5.19 -7.34 -33.66
C GLY A 578 4.10 -6.41 -34.15
N SER A 579 3.68 -6.65 -35.39
CA SER A 579 2.54 -5.98 -36.00
C SER A 579 1.69 -7.01 -36.75
N LEU A 580 0.37 -6.85 -36.74
CA LEU A 580 -0.50 -7.57 -37.67
C LEU A 580 -1.27 -6.60 -38.54
N LYS A 581 -1.73 -7.10 -39.69
CA LYS A 581 -2.73 -6.39 -40.49
C LYS A 581 -4.13 -6.51 -39.84
N GLY A 582 -4.82 -5.39 -39.72
CA GLY A 582 -6.16 -5.30 -39.13
C GLY A 582 -6.18 -4.81 -37.69
N TYR A 583 -7.38 -4.69 -37.14
CA TYR A 583 -7.65 -4.24 -35.76
C TYR A 583 -7.79 -5.44 -34.82
N ILE A 584 -7.15 -5.36 -33.64
CA ILE A 584 -7.35 -6.26 -32.50
C ILE A 584 -7.83 -5.45 -31.30
N ASP A 585 -8.78 -6.00 -30.56
CA ASP A 585 -9.25 -5.38 -29.32
C ASP A 585 -8.37 -5.76 -28.12
N PHE A 586 -8.18 -4.84 -27.17
CA PHE A 586 -7.37 -5.11 -25.98
C PHE A 586 -7.99 -6.15 -25.03
N PHE A 587 -9.30 -6.39 -25.15
CA PHE A 587 -9.97 -7.44 -24.40
C PHE A 587 -9.87 -8.82 -25.09
N GLU A 588 -9.41 -8.90 -26.34
CA GLU A 588 -9.19 -10.17 -27.04
C GLU A 588 -7.94 -10.89 -26.51
N THR A 589 -7.96 -12.22 -26.52
CA THR A 589 -6.85 -13.13 -26.28
C THR A 589 -6.37 -13.71 -27.60
N PRO A 590 -5.31 -13.16 -28.22
CA PRO A 590 -4.75 -13.72 -29.43
C PRO A 590 -4.37 -15.20 -29.30
N VAL A 591 -4.73 -15.99 -30.30
CA VAL A 591 -4.29 -17.39 -30.46
C VAL A 591 -3.51 -17.49 -31.76
N LEU A 592 -2.23 -17.81 -31.67
CA LEU A 592 -1.37 -17.97 -32.85
C LEU A 592 -1.63 -19.34 -33.48
N GLN A 593 -2.07 -19.34 -34.75
CA GLN A 593 -2.36 -20.59 -35.46
C GLN A 593 -1.14 -21.53 -35.46
N GLY A 594 -1.33 -22.77 -34.98
CA GLY A 594 -0.31 -23.81 -34.95
C GLY A 594 0.50 -23.92 -33.65
N TYR A 595 0.26 -23.04 -32.67
CA TYR A 595 0.94 -23.10 -31.37
C TYR A 595 0.01 -23.48 -30.20
N ASP A 596 -1.32 -23.39 -30.37
CA ASP A 596 -2.32 -23.56 -29.30
C ASP A 596 -2.01 -22.75 -28.02
N LYS A 597 -1.28 -21.64 -28.20
CA LYS A 597 -0.89 -20.71 -27.14
C LYS A 597 -1.83 -19.51 -27.15
N ARG A 598 -2.31 -19.15 -25.95
CA ARG A 598 -3.08 -17.93 -25.71
C ARG A 598 -2.14 -16.82 -25.26
N PHE A 599 -2.46 -15.60 -25.64
CA PHE A 599 -1.70 -14.42 -25.25
C PHE A 599 -2.62 -13.36 -24.66
N VAL A 600 -2.09 -12.57 -23.72
CA VAL A 600 -2.72 -11.34 -23.25
C VAL A 600 -1.96 -10.13 -23.81
N PRO A 601 -2.66 -9.09 -24.28
CA PRO A 601 -2.02 -7.87 -24.68
C PRO A 601 -1.51 -7.08 -23.46
N LEU A 602 -0.23 -6.70 -23.55
CA LEU A 602 0.44 -5.74 -22.69
C LEU A 602 0.49 -4.34 -23.33
N PHE A 603 0.44 -4.29 -24.66
CA PHE A 603 0.39 -3.09 -25.46
C PHE A 603 -0.32 -3.39 -26.77
N LEU A 604 -1.20 -2.49 -27.21
CA LEU A 604 -1.78 -2.48 -28.55
C LEU A 604 -1.86 -1.04 -29.05
N GLU A 605 -1.52 -0.83 -30.32
CA GLU A 605 -1.77 0.42 -31.03
C GLU A 605 -2.21 0.13 -32.47
N TYR A 606 -3.41 0.56 -32.82
CA TYR A 606 -3.93 0.45 -34.18
C TYR A 606 -3.70 1.74 -34.96
N ASN A 607 -3.18 1.62 -36.18
CA ASN A 607 -3.02 2.72 -37.14
C ASN A 607 -3.93 2.50 -38.35
N LEU A 608 -4.91 3.40 -38.51
CA LEU A 608 -5.93 3.35 -39.56
C LEU A 608 -5.34 3.34 -40.98
N GLN A 609 -4.34 4.16 -41.25
CA GLN A 609 -3.77 4.35 -42.60
C GLN A 609 -3.02 3.12 -43.08
N SER A 610 -2.27 2.50 -42.18
CA SER A 610 -1.56 1.24 -42.47
C SER A 610 -2.47 0.00 -42.41
N ASP A 611 -3.67 0.14 -41.84
CA ASP A 611 -4.52 -0.95 -41.39
C ASP A 611 -3.72 -2.02 -40.64
N SER A 612 -2.98 -1.58 -39.61
CA SER A 612 -2.14 -2.48 -38.82
C SER A 612 -2.21 -2.17 -37.33
N THR A 613 -2.14 -3.24 -36.52
CA THR A 613 -2.04 -3.16 -35.05
C THR A 613 -0.63 -3.55 -34.65
N GLU A 614 0.09 -2.64 -34.01
CA GLU A 614 1.30 -2.94 -33.27
C GLU A 614 0.96 -3.53 -31.91
N PHE A 615 1.74 -4.50 -31.45
CA PHE A 615 1.43 -5.20 -30.19
C PHE A 615 2.66 -5.65 -29.42
N VAL A 616 2.48 -5.77 -28.10
CA VAL A 616 3.29 -6.60 -27.20
C VAL A 616 2.34 -7.58 -26.53
N LEU A 617 2.58 -8.85 -26.74
CA LEU A 617 1.79 -9.97 -26.24
C LEU A 617 2.62 -10.79 -25.27
N THR A 618 2.02 -11.25 -24.18
CA THR A 618 2.66 -12.21 -23.28
C THR A 618 1.84 -13.48 -23.15
N GLU A 619 2.52 -14.62 -23.18
CA GLU A 619 1.89 -15.94 -23.13
C GLU A 619 1.10 -16.12 -21.83
N LEU A 620 -0.14 -16.59 -21.99
CA LEU A 620 -1.01 -17.00 -20.92
C LEU A 620 -1.04 -18.53 -20.86
N TYR A 621 -0.76 -19.09 -19.70
CA TYR A 621 -0.99 -20.51 -19.41
C TYR A 621 -1.43 -20.66 -17.95
N LYS A 622 -2.12 -21.76 -17.66
CA LYS A 622 -2.46 -22.19 -16.29
C LYS A 622 -1.66 -23.45 -15.99
N GLN A 623 -0.91 -23.44 -14.89
CA GLN A 623 -0.25 -24.64 -14.40
C GLN A 623 -0.63 -24.89 -12.95
N ASP A 624 -0.95 -26.15 -12.63
CA ASP A 624 -0.99 -26.62 -11.25
C ASP A 624 0.43 -26.63 -10.70
N ILE A 625 0.66 -25.82 -9.67
CA ILE A 625 1.99 -25.59 -9.10
C ILE A 625 2.09 -26.13 -7.68
N PRO A 626 3.14 -26.88 -7.35
CA PRO A 626 3.47 -27.18 -5.96
C PRO A 626 4.06 -25.91 -5.33
N PHE A 627 3.39 -25.37 -4.32
CA PHE A 627 3.86 -24.18 -3.61
C PHE A 627 4.10 -24.45 -2.13
N SER A 628 5.05 -23.72 -1.56
CA SER A 628 5.20 -23.54 -0.12
C SER A 628 4.60 -22.20 0.28
N TYR A 629 4.03 -22.14 1.48
CA TYR A 629 3.44 -20.94 2.04
C TYR A 629 4.16 -20.55 3.32
N LYS A 630 4.41 -19.25 3.50
CA LYS A 630 4.79 -18.65 4.77
C LYS A 630 3.90 -17.46 5.09
N LYS A 631 3.53 -17.37 6.36
CA LYS A 631 2.88 -16.22 6.96
C LYS A 631 3.85 -15.58 7.93
N LEU A 632 4.17 -14.31 7.73
CA LEU A 632 5.14 -13.59 8.53
C LEU A 632 4.49 -12.36 9.19
N ASP A 633 4.77 -12.11 10.46
CA ASP A 633 4.45 -10.83 11.11
C ASP A 633 5.63 -9.86 10.94
N PHE A 634 5.35 -8.61 10.57
CA PHE A 634 6.35 -7.60 10.16
C PHE A 634 6.44 -6.44 11.18
N PHE A 635 7.65 -6.09 11.61
CA PHE A 635 7.92 -5.11 12.67
C PHE A 635 8.78 -3.92 12.22
N ASN A 636 8.96 -2.91 13.08
CA ASN A 636 9.62 -1.64 12.77
C ASN A 636 11.07 -1.78 12.28
N ASP A 637 11.81 -2.78 12.74
CA ASP A 637 13.21 -3.02 12.33
C ASP A 637 13.33 -4.07 11.20
N ASP A 638 12.26 -4.22 10.42
CA ASP A 638 12.12 -5.22 9.35
C ASP A 638 12.32 -6.67 9.84
N LYS A 639 12.15 -6.90 11.15
CA LYS A 639 12.09 -8.23 11.74
C LYS A 639 10.84 -8.93 11.23
N GLU A 640 11.04 -10.11 10.65
CA GLU A 640 10.00 -11.01 10.16
C GLU A 640 9.98 -12.26 11.03
N ILE A 641 8.79 -12.63 11.54
CA ILE A 641 8.62 -13.84 12.35
C ILE A 641 7.65 -14.76 11.64
N ASP A 642 8.06 -16.01 11.40
CA ASP A 642 7.21 -17.02 10.80
C ASP A 642 6.15 -17.49 11.80
N VAL A 643 4.89 -17.25 11.45
CA VAL A 643 3.70 -17.53 12.25
C VAL A 643 2.79 -18.54 11.56
N SER A 644 3.32 -19.27 10.56
CA SER A 644 2.55 -20.22 9.76
C SER A 644 1.98 -21.39 10.58
N ASP A 645 2.60 -21.72 11.72
CA ASP A 645 2.15 -22.80 12.62
C ASP A 645 1.19 -22.34 13.73
N GLY A 646 0.88 -21.04 13.81
CA GLY A 646 0.01 -20.46 14.85
C GLY A 646 0.61 -20.43 16.27
N THR A 647 1.78 -21.03 16.51
CA THR A 647 2.37 -21.16 17.86
C THR A 647 3.44 -20.11 18.15
N SER A 648 4.16 -19.65 17.13
CA SER A 648 5.36 -18.83 17.28
C SER A 648 5.12 -17.33 17.53
N ALA A 649 3.92 -16.80 17.25
CA ALA A 649 3.61 -15.36 17.44
C ALA A 649 3.40 -14.98 18.92
N SER A 650 3.09 -15.94 19.78
CA SER A 650 2.53 -15.70 21.12
C SER A 650 3.57 -15.41 22.21
N LYS A 651 4.88 -15.39 21.87
CA LYS A 651 5.99 -15.22 22.82
C LYS A 651 7.00 -14.15 22.40
N ILE A 652 6.54 -13.03 21.82
CA ILE A 652 7.41 -11.86 21.72
C ILE A 652 7.33 -11.14 23.07
N ASP A 653 8.17 -11.55 24.01
CA ASP A 653 8.37 -10.86 25.27
C ASP A 653 9.22 -9.61 25.00
N ALA A 654 8.70 -8.43 25.32
CA ALA A 654 9.37 -7.15 25.11
C ALA A 654 10.62 -6.94 26.01
N ASN A 655 11.04 -8.00 26.71
CA ASN A 655 12.30 -8.07 27.45
C ASN A 655 13.42 -8.79 26.69
N GLU A 656 13.22 -9.22 25.44
CA GLU A 656 14.28 -9.80 24.62
C GLU A 656 15.25 -8.74 24.05
N ASN A 657 15.89 -8.00 24.95
CA ASN A 657 17.34 -7.92 24.85
C ASN A 657 17.87 -9.32 25.11
N PHE A 658 18.93 -9.71 24.40
CA PHE A 658 19.65 -10.98 24.54
C PHE A 658 20.25 -11.18 25.95
N ASP A 659 19.42 -11.38 26.98
CA ASP A 659 19.83 -11.66 28.37
C ASP A 659 18.83 -12.56 29.13
N ALA A 660 17.95 -13.28 28.42
CA ALA A 660 17.17 -14.33 29.07
C ALA A 660 18.07 -15.57 29.29
N VAL A 661 18.47 -15.78 30.55
CA VAL A 661 19.03 -17.05 31.03
C VAL A 661 18.12 -18.18 30.57
N ILE A 662 18.69 -19.17 29.88
CA ILE A 662 18.03 -20.43 29.53
C ILE A 662 17.52 -21.04 30.83
N THR A 663 16.23 -20.85 31.12
CA THR A 663 15.59 -21.54 32.24
C THR A 663 15.38 -22.99 31.84
N SER A 664 16.01 -23.84 32.62
CA SER A 664 16.02 -25.30 32.53
C SER A 664 14.60 -25.86 32.59
N ARG A 665 14.13 -26.39 31.46
CA ARG A 665 13.11 -27.44 31.44
C ARG A 665 13.56 -28.62 30.60
N GLY A 666 14.62 -29.28 31.09
CA GLY A 666 14.90 -30.70 30.94
C GLY A 666 15.40 -31.16 32.30
N GLY A 667 14.67 -32.07 32.95
CA GLY A 667 14.67 -32.23 34.41
C GLY A 667 15.98 -32.67 35.05
N GLY A 668 16.26 -32.08 36.22
CA GLY A 668 17.32 -32.44 37.15
C GLY A 668 17.54 -31.29 38.13
N ASP A 669 17.34 -31.52 39.43
CA ASP A 669 17.57 -30.51 40.46
C ASP A 669 19.06 -30.08 40.47
N VAL A 670 19.32 -28.79 40.21
CA VAL A 670 20.64 -28.19 40.41
C VAL A 670 20.48 -27.07 41.44
N PHE A 671 20.98 -27.33 42.65
CA PHE A 671 21.19 -26.28 43.65
C PHE A 671 22.44 -25.48 43.26
N PRO A 672 22.38 -24.14 43.12
CA PRO A 672 23.60 -23.35 42.99
C PRO A 672 24.13 -23.05 44.40
N VAL A 673 25.24 -23.69 44.77
CA VAL A 673 26.09 -23.18 45.86
C VAL A 673 26.96 -22.09 45.25
N ILE A 674 26.67 -20.84 45.61
CA ILE A 674 27.52 -19.69 45.29
C ILE A 674 28.61 -19.64 46.37
N HIS A 675 29.88 -19.80 45.98
CA HIS A 675 31.00 -19.49 46.86
C HIS A 675 31.36 -18.00 46.78
N SER A 676 31.85 -17.46 47.90
CA SER A 676 32.01 -16.02 48.17
C SER A 676 33.18 -15.34 47.45
N ASP A 677 33.84 -16.00 46.51
CA ASP A 677 34.97 -15.45 45.74
C ASP A 677 34.63 -15.18 44.26
N GLY A 678 33.38 -15.43 43.83
CA GLY A 678 32.89 -14.95 42.54
C GLY A 678 33.49 -15.63 41.31
N GLY A 679 34.11 -16.81 41.46
CA GLY A 679 34.53 -17.66 40.35
C GLY A 679 33.41 -18.56 39.83
N ILE A 680 33.16 -18.54 38.52
CA ILE A 680 32.42 -19.60 37.82
C ILE A 680 33.48 -20.56 37.29
N ASP A 681 33.50 -21.79 37.78
CA ASP A 681 34.43 -22.82 37.31
C ASP A 681 33.72 -23.92 36.49
N SER A 682 34.42 -24.36 35.45
CA SER A 682 34.19 -25.49 34.54
C SER A 682 32.98 -25.47 33.58
N PHE A 683 33.30 -25.44 32.27
CA PHE A 683 32.47 -26.02 31.21
C PHE A 683 32.49 -27.56 31.32
N PRO A 684 31.44 -28.27 30.89
CA PRO A 684 31.46 -29.73 30.88
C PRO A 684 32.42 -30.23 29.78
N GLU A 685 33.36 -31.08 30.19
CA GLU A 685 34.03 -32.01 29.30
C GLU A 685 32.99 -32.96 28.66
N ASP A 686 33.26 -33.30 27.40
CA ASP A 686 32.63 -34.35 26.60
C ASP A 686 31.22 -34.12 26.03
N SER A 687 31.18 -33.71 24.75
CA SER A 687 30.24 -34.30 23.80
C SER A 687 30.93 -34.54 22.46
N ASN A 688 31.13 -35.82 22.11
CA ASN A 688 31.68 -36.28 20.84
C ASN A 688 30.67 -36.13 19.68
N SER A 689 30.11 -34.94 19.47
CA SER A 689 29.25 -34.65 18.32
C SER A 689 30.01 -33.80 17.29
N PRO A 690 30.38 -34.35 16.12
CA PRO A 690 31.12 -33.61 15.09
C PRO A 690 30.29 -32.59 14.30
N GLU A 691 29.04 -32.28 14.71
CA GLU A 691 28.13 -31.43 13.91
C GLU A 691 27.67 -30.12 14.57
N ALA A 692 28.21 -29.74 15.74
CA ALA A 692 27.89 -28.44 16.35
C ALA A 692 28.76 -27.31 15.78
N ASN A 693 28.45 -26.83 14.56
CA ASN A 693 29.03 -25.62 13.96
C ASN A 693 28.45 -24.31 14.56
N ASN A 694 28.22 -24.26 15.88
CA ASN A 694 27.82 -23.03 16.56
C ASN A 694 29.07 -22.22 16.93
N LYS A 695 29.46 -21.30 16.04
CA LYS A 695 30.39 -20.22 16.39
C LYS A 695 29.67 -19.27 17.34
N GLY A 696 29.78 -19.49 18.65
CA GLY A 696 29.27 -18.59 19.66
C GLY A 696 29.93 -17.23 19.56
N LEU A 697 29.14 -16.17 19.35
CA LEU A 697 29.61 -14.79 19.35
C LEU A 697 29.51 -14.23 20.78
N LEU A 698 30.64 -14.02 21.45
CA LEU A 698 30.68 -13.38 22.77
C LEU A 698 30.63 -11.86 22.61
N LYS A 699 29.50 -11.22 22.91
CA LYS A 699 29.37 -9.75 22.94
C LYS A 699 29.57 -9.24 24.37
N LEU A 700 30.61 -8.44 24.60
CA LEU A 700 30.85 -7.78 25.89
C LEU A 700 30.17 -6.40 25.87
N GLY A 701 29.00 -6.32 26.50
CA GLY A 701 28.15 -5.13 26.48
C GLY A 701 27.95 -4.50 27.85
N SER A 702 29.00 -3.98 28.50
CA SER A 702 28.83 -2.92 29.50
C SER A 702 30.15 -2.20 29.82
N SER A 703 30.05 -0.94 30.22
CA SER A 703 31.18 -0.07 30.65
C SER A 703 31.82 -0.47 31.99
N LEU A 704 31.44 -1.61 32.58
CA LEU A 704 31.86 -2.04 33.91
C LEU A 704 32.76 -3.29 33.93
N ALA A 705 32.90 -4.00 32.81
CA ALA A 705 33.85 -5.11 32.73
C ALA A 705 35.28 -4.56 32.65
N LYS A 706 36.00 -4.50 33.78
CA LYS A 706 37.38 -3.98 33.81
C LYS A 706 38.45 -5.02 33.48
N LYS A 707 38.12 -6.31 33.57
CA LYS A 707 39.07 -7.42 33.37
C LYS A 707 38.32 -8.67 32.90
N LEU A 708 38.80 -9.27 31.81
CA LEU A 708 38.38 -10.61 31.36
C LEU A 708 39.62 -11.50 31.45
N GLN A 709 39.54 -12.59 32.23
CA GLN A 709 40.63 -13.54 32.40
C GLN A 709 40.15 -14.92 31.92
N LEU A 710 40.74 -15.41 30.83
CA LEU A 710 40.47 -16.75 30.32
C LEU A 710 41.49 -17.70 30.95
N GLY A 711 41.02 -18.77 31.59
CA GLY A 711 41.86 -19.74 32.28
C GLY A 711 42.78 -20.52 31.33
N ASN A 712 43.75 -21.23 31.92
CA ASN A 712 44.80 -21.99 31.24
C ASN A 712 44.28 -22.84 30.06
N LEU A 713 44.64 -22.47 28.83
CA LEU A 713 44.36 -23.22 27.62
C LEU A 713 45.63 -23.35 26.79
N GLU A 714 45.82 -24.52 26.16
CA GLU A 714 47.13 -25.02 25.72
C GLU A 714 47.73 -24.33 24.48
N SER A 715 47.02 -23.43 23.77
CA SER A 715 47.67 -22.49 22.84
C SER A 715 46.76 -21.33 22.36
N LEU A 716 47.37 -20.14 22.15
CA LEU A 716 46.72 -18.91 21.66
C LEU A 716 46.04 -19.07 20.28
N THR A 717 46.59 -19.93 19.41
CA THR A 717 46.13 -20.12 18.04
C THR A 717 44.77 -20.82 17.97
N GLU A 718 44.46 -21.69 18.93
CA GLU A 718 43.22 -22.46 18.92
C GLU A 718 42.01 -21.65 19.45
N VAL A 719 42.25 -20.69 20.34
CA VAL A 719 41.21 -19.83 20.93
C VAL A 719 40.76 -18.75 19.93
N ILE A 720 41.69 -18.08 19.25
CA ILE A 720 41.38 -16.99 18.31
C ILE A 720 40.75 -17.53 17.01
N GLY A 721 41.11 -18.74 16.58
CA GLY A 721 40.53 -19.36 15.39
C GLY A 721 39.06 -19.77 15.55
N ARG A 722 38.57 -19.96 16.79
CA ARG A 722 37.20 -20.43 17.08
C ARG A 722 36.26 -19.34 17.61
N LEU A 723 36.78 -18.27 18.21
CA LEU A 723 35.99 -17.16 18.74
C LEU A 723 36.18 -15.90 17.90
N GLY A 724 35.17 -15.53 17.11
CA GLY A 724 35.11 -14.20 16.50
C GLY A 724 34.83 -13.15 17.57
N LEU A 725 35.82 -12.33 17.92
CA LEU A 725 35.64 -11.21 18.84
C LEU A 725 35.43 -9.93 18.04
N LYS A 726 34.31 -9.23 18.31
CA LYS A 726 34.02 -7.90 17.76
C LYS A 726 33.83 -6.93 18.93
N ASN A 727 34.73 -5.97 19.07
CA ASN A 727 34.58 -4.86 20.00
C ASN A 727 33.72 -3.80 19.31
N THR A 728 32.49 -3.56 19.77
CA THR A 728 31.58 -2.59 19.14
C THR A 728 31.36 -1.31 19.96
N ASN A 729 32.00 -1.18 21.13
CA ASN A 729 31.66 -0.14 22.12
C ASN A 729 32.90 0.50 22.80
N ASN A 730 34.04 0.64 22.11
CA ASN A 730 35.26 1.26 22.67
C ASN A 730 35.67 0.69 24.03
N PHE A 731 35.74 -0.64 24.17
CA PHE A 731 36.23 -1.28 25.38
C PHE A 731 37.70 -0.86 25.67
N LEU A 732 37.92 -0.16 26.80
CA LEU A 732 39.22 0.33 27.28
C LEU A 732 39.71 -0.51 28.48
N GLY A 733 39.67 -1.83 28.38
CA GLY A 733 40.12 -2.75 29.43
C GLY A 733 41.36 -3.56 29.03
N GLU A 734 42.12 -4.03 30.03
CA GLU A 734 43.27 -4.92 29.82
C GLU A 734 42.82 -6.36 29.57
N PHE A 735 43.43 -6.99 28.56
CA PHE A 735 43.29 -8.41 28.28
C PHE A 735 44.54 -9.14 28.81
N LEU A 736 44.38 -10.00 29.82
CA LEU A 736 45.48 -10.76 30.41
C LEU A 736 45.30 -12.23 30.09
N ILE A 737 46.29 -12.80 29.41
CA ILE A 737 46.39 -14.24 29.14
C ILE A 737 47.55 -14.75 29.97
N GLY A 738 47.25 -15.55 30.99
CA GLY A 738 48.29 -16.18 31.80
C GLY A 738 48.84 -17.38 31.04
N GLU A 739 50.03 -17.26 30.48
CA GLU A 739 50.88 -18.43 30.21
C GLU A 739 51.77 -18.65 31.43
N ASN A 740 52.06 -19.91 31.78
CA ASN A 740 52.74 -20.33 33.01
C ASN A 740 54.18 -19.79 33.21
N THR A 741 54.68 -18.82 32.43
CA THR A 741 56.02 -18.27 32.62
C THR A 741 56.23 -16.76 32.44
N GLU A 742 55.27 -15.94 31.99
CA GLU A 742 55.39 -14.45 32.05
C GLU A 742 54.08 -13.78 31.58
N ASP A 743 53.48 -12.94 32.44
CA ASP A 743 52.29 -12.15 32.08
C ASP A 743 52.67 -11.06 31.05
N ARG A 744 52.03 -11.08 29.88
CA ARG A 744 52.12 -9.98 28.90
C ARG A 744 50.79 -9.25 28.78
N ALA A 745 50.82 -7.94 28.97
CA ALA A 745 49.68 -7.06 28.75
C ALA A 745 49.68 -6.54 27.30
N TYR A 746 48.54 -6.59 26.63
CA TYR A 746 48.35 -6.04 25.29
C TYR A 746 47.29 -4.92 25.34
N SER A 747 47.62 -3.74 24.81
CA SER A 747 46.70 -2.60 24.66
C SER A 747 46.30 -2.44 23.20
N PHE A 748 45.00 -2.36 22.90
CA PHE A 748 44.51 -2.07 21.56
C PHE A 748 44.44 -0.54 21.32
N PRO A 749 44.81 -0.04 20.13
CA PRO A 749 44.53 1.33 19.74
C PRO A 749 43.03 1.54 19.44
N ASP A 750 42.61 2.80 19.52
CA ASP A 750 41.23 3.30 19.52
C ASP A 750 40.49 3.17 18.16
N ARG A 751 40.49 1.97 17.55
CA ARG A 751 39.74 1.63 16.32
C ARG A 751 39.24 0.19 16.33
N ASP A 752 38.08 -0.01 15.71
CA ASP A 752 37.50 -1.33 15.45
C ASP A 752 38.43 -2.15 14.53
N ILE A 753 38.92 -3.29 15.03
CA ILE A 753 39.72 -4.25 14.25
C ILE A 753 38.96 -5.58 14.20
N GLU A 754 38.48 -5.97 13.02
CA GLU A 754 38.05 -7.35 12.75
C GLU A 754 39.28 -8.20 12.37
N VAL A 755 39.63 -9.15 13.23
CA VAL A 755 40.85 -9.99 13.12
C VAL A 755 40.66 -11.15 12.13
N ASN A 756 40.11 -10.88 10.93
CA ASN A 756 40.05 -11.85 9.84
C ASN A 756 40.56 -11.31 8.50
N GLN A 757 41.12 -10.10 8.47
CA GLN A 757 41.68 -9.52 7.26
C GLN A 757 43.13 -9.12 7.50
N TRP A 758 44.04 -10.03 7.20
CA TRP A 758 45.48 -9.74 7.15
C TRP A 758 46.07 -9.85 5.76
N ASN A 759 45.27 -9.64 4.69
CA ASN A 759 45.83 -9.63 3.33
C ASN A 759 45.19 -8.69 2.29
N ASP A 760 44.23 -7.81 2.59
CA ASP A 760 43.82 -6.81 1.59
C ASP A 760 43.19 -5.58 2.25
N LEU A 761 43.99 -4.52 2.36
CA LEU A 761 43.55 -3.18 2.69
C LEU A 761 43.29 -2.43 1.38
N SER A 762 42.02 -2.28 1.01
CA SER A 762 41.57 -1.20 0.13
C SER A 762 40.39 -0.49 0.79
N ASP A 763 40.68 0.70 1.32
CA ASP A 763 39.75 1.61 1.98
C ASP A 763 38.56 1.97 1.07
N VAL A 764 37.34 1.87 1.60
CA VAL A 764 36.14 2.51 1.03
C VAL A 764 35.54 3.40 2.12
N PRO A 765 35.38 4.72 1.90
CA PRO A 765 34.64 5.57 2.84
C PRO A 765 33.13 5.36 2.66
N GLU A 766 32.46 4.84 3.70
CA GLU A 766 31.00 4.88 3.84
C GLU A 766 30.55 6.27 4.29
N SER A 767 30.32 7.17 3.35
CA SER A 767 29.30 8.23 3.48
C SER A 767 28.99 8.82 2.11
N PHE A 768 27.87 8.39 1.50
CA PHE A 768 27.32 9.02 0.30
C PHE A 768 26.54 10.29 0.71
N PRO A 769 26.89 11.50 0.21
CA PRO A 769 26.00 12.65 0.29
C PRO A 769 24.84 12.49 -0.72
N PRO A 770 23.61 12.89 -0.37
CA PRO A 770 22.39 12.56 -1.12
C PRO A 770 22.12 13.44 -2.37
N ASP A 771 23.13 14.07 -2.97
CA ASP A 771 22.91 14.98 -4.11
C ASP A 771 23.42 14.37 -5.43
N ALA A 772 22.49 14.09 -6.35
CA ALA A 772 22.74 13.46 -7.65
C ALA A 772 23.53 14.34 -8.66
N SER A 773 23.94 15.55 -8.26
CA SER A 773 24.65 16.52 -9.11
C SER A 773 26.15 16.23 -9.28
N TYR A 774 26.73 15.32 -8.49
CA TYR A 774 28.17 15.00 -8.54
C TYR A 774 28.52 13.74 -9.33
N PHE A 775 27.53 12.92 -9.67
CA PHE A 775 27.73 11.69 -10.44
C PHE A 775 27.79 12.02 -11.93
N LYS A 776 28.91 11.70 -12.58
CA LYS A 776 29.09 11.91 -14.02
C LYS A 776 29.33 10.58 -14.72
N THR A 777 28.59 10.34 -15.80
CA THR A 777 28.88 9.29 -16.76
C THR A 777 29.57 9.93 -17.95
N ASP A 778 30.81 9.53 -18.21
CA ASP A 778 31.59 10.10 -19.30
C ASP A 778 31.62 9.17 -20.52
N TYR A 779 31.08 9.69 -21.62
CA TYR A 779 31.10 9.07 -22.95
C TYR A 779 32.15 9.72 -23.87
N GLY A 780 32.77 10.83 -23.45
CA GLY A 780 33.68 11.68 -24.21
C GLY A 780 35.13 11.58 -23.73
N LEU A 781 35.60 10.36 -23.47
CA LEU A 781 36.97 10.09 -23.01
C LEU A 781 38.01 10.55 -24.03
N ILE A 782 39.11 11.12 -23.55
CA ILE A 782 40.26 11.48 -24.39
C ILE A 782 41.18 10.26 -24.48
N GLY A 783 41.28 9.68 -25.67
CA GLY A 783 42.10 8.51 -25.98
C GLY A 783 41.50 7.72 -27.15
N THR A 784 42.32 7.31 -28.11
CA THR A 784 41.83 6.53 -29.27
C THR A 784 41.74 5.06 -28.88
N ARG A 785 40.57 4.44 -29.08
CA ARG A 785 40.41 2.97 -28.99
C ARG A 785 40.94 2.36 -30.29
N ASN A 786 42.05 1.66 -30.23
CA ASN A 786 42.74 1.13 -31.42
C ASN A 786 43.39 -0.25 -31.17
N GLY A 787 43.03 -0.92 -30.08
CA GLY A 787 43.64 -2.19 -29.65
C GLY A 787 45.08 -2.05 -29.14
N LEU A 788 45.62 -0.83 -29.02
CA LEU A 788 46.99 -0.56 -28.54
C LEU A 788 47.03 0.42 -27.36
N ASN A 789 46.14 1.41 -27.33
CA ASN A 789 46.10 2.42 -26.27
C ASN A 789 45.41 1.87 -25.01
N THR A 790 46.14 1.82 -23.89
CA THR A 790 45.61 1.38 -22.58
C THR A 790 45.19 2.54 -21.69
N VAL A 791 45.66 3.76 -21.95
CA VAL A 791 45.43 4.93 -21.08
C VAL A 791 44.35 5.85 -21.64
N PHE A 792 43.37 6.18 -20.79
CA PHE A 792 42.24 7.04 -21.15
C PHE A 792 42.06 8.14 -20.10
N GLN A 793 41.76 9.35 -20.55
CA GLN A 793 41.48 10.48 -19.66
C GLN A 793 40.00 10.82 -19.64
N THR A 794 39.48 11.11 -18.45
CA THR A 794 38.12 11.63 -18.25
C THR A 794 38.06 13.11 -18.61
N SER A 795 36.92 13.58 -19.09
CA SER A 795 36.66 14.98 -19.43
C SER A 795 36.82 15.93 -18.24
N GLU A 796 36.66 15.42 -17.02
CA GLU A 796 36.83 16.17 -15.78
C GLU A 796 37.55 15.32 -14.72
N PRO A 797 38.27 15.94 -13.77
CA PRO A 797 38.88 15.21 -12.65
C PRO A 797 37.85 14.51 -11.77
N PHE A 798 38.18 13.32 -11.30
CA PHE A 798 37.39 12.50 -10.38
C PHE A 798 38.04 12.40 -9.00
N ILE A 799 37.21 12.14 -7.97
CA ILE A 799 37.70 11.75 -6.65
C ILE A 799 38.29 10.34 -6.77
N THR A 800 39.52 10.16 -6.29
CA THR A 800 40.19 8.85 -6.27
C THR A 800 39.28 7.79 -5.68
N ASP A 801 39.32 6.60 -6.27
CA ASP A 801 38.55 5.44 -5.91
C ASP A 801 37.06 5.42 -6.27
N THR A 802 36.54 6.49 -6.88
CA THR A 802 35.12 6.59 -7.26
C THR A 802 34.79 6.09 -8.66
N THR A 803 35.80 5.73 -9.47
CA THR A 803 35.58 5.30 -10.86
C THR A 803 34.90 3.94 -10.97
N ARG A 804 34.08 3.76 -12.00
CA ARG A 804 33.53 2.47 -12.44
C ARG A 804 33.64 2.39 -13.96
N VAL A 805 34.45 1.47 -14.46
CA VAL A 805 34.73 1.33 -15.89
C VAL A 805 33.94 0.17 -16.47
N TYR A 806 33.34 0.39 -17.66
CA TYR A 806 32.60 -0.61 -18.41
C TYR A 806 33.13 -0.71 -19.83
N VAL A 807 33.42 -1.93 -20.28
CA VAL A 807 33.78 -2.25 -21.67
C VAL A 807 32.67 -3.14 -22.24
N ASN A 808 32.02 -2.69 -23.31
CA ASN A 808 30.88 -3.38 -23.94
C ASN A 808 29.75 -3.73 -22.96
N GLY A 809 29.55 -2.89 -21.94
CA GLY A 809 28.54 -3.10 -20.89
C GLY A 809 28.97 -4.05 -19.77
N VAL A 810 30.18 -4.62 -19.83
CA VAL A 810 30.75 -5.46 -18.76
C VAL A 810 31.59 -4.61 -17.82
N ARG A 811 31.24 -4.65 -16.53
CA ARG A 811 31.98 -3.93 -15.48
C ARG A 811 33.37 -4.52 -15.28
N GLN A 812 34.39 -3.66 -15.30
CA GLN A 812 35.79 -4.00 -15.06
C GLN A 812 36.13 -3.85 -13.57
N PHE A 813 37.08 -4.67 -13.07
CA PHE A 813 37.59 -4.59 -11.71
C PHE A 813 38.78 -3.62 -11.58
N LYS A 814 38.76 -2.79 -10.53
CA LYS A 814 39.80 -1.80 -10.24
C LYS A 814 40.93 -2.41 -9.41
N GLY A 815 42.18 -2.20 -9.77
CA GLY A 815 43.38 -2.64 -9.05
C GLY A 815 44.61 -2.76 -9.95
N ILE A 816 45.82 -2.67 -9.38
CA ILE A 816 47.11 -2.68 -10.13
C ILE A 816 47.28 -3.96 -10.98
N THR A 817 46.71 -5.08 -10.52
CA THR A 817 46.71 -6.37 -11.21
C THR A 817 45.31 -6.80 -11.70
N ALA A 818 44.32 -5.92 -11.58
CA ALA A 818 42.94 -6.16 -12.00
C ALA A 818 42.67 -5.49 -13.35
N ASP A 819 41.46 -5.59 -13.90
CA ASP A 819 41.15 -5.14 -15.27
C ASP A 819 41.54 -3.68 -15.60
N TYR A 820 41.55 -2.78 -14.61
CA TYR A 820 42.04 -1.41 -14.76
C TYR A 820 42.58 -0.78 -13.48
N GLN A 821 43.38 0.28 -13.59
CA GLN A 821 43.86 1.10 -12.47
C GLN A 821 43.67 2.61 -12.71
N GLU A 822 43.57 3.39 -11.63
CA GLU A 822 43.59 4.85 -11.69
C GLU A 822 45.07 5.32 -11.65
N LEU A 823 45.53 6.00 -12.70
CA LEU A 823 46.90 6.55 -12.76
C LEU A 823 47.00 7.94 -12.14
N SER A 824 45.91 8.71 -12.19
CA SER A 824 45.78 10.04 -11.59
C SER A 824 44.30 10.33 -11.35
N ASN A 825 43.98 11.50 -10.79
CA ASN A 825 42.60 11.96 -10.63
C ASN A 825 41.90 12.33 -11.96
N GLN A 826 42.52 12.09 -13.13
CA GLN A 826 41.87 12.30 -14.43
C GLN A 826 42.19 11.21 -15.45
N SER A 827 42.94 10.16 -15.07
CA SER A 827 43.39 9.14 -16.01
C SER A 827 43.29 7.74 -15.43
N ILE A 828 42.79 6.81 -16.25
CA ILE A 828 42.79 5.38 -15.96
C ILE A 828 43.67 4.64 -16.97
N GLU A 829 44.12 3.45 -16.59
CA GLU A 829 44.80 2.49 -17.47
C GLU A 829 44.06 1.15 -17.43
N LEU A 830 43.61 0.67 -18.59
CA LEU A 830 43.07 -0.68 -18.77
C LEU A 830 44.22 -1.67 -18.98
N ILE A 831 44.17 -2.86 -18.37
CA ILE A 831 45.17 -3.91 -18.64
C ILE A 831 45.10 -4.40 -20.10
N VAL A 832 43.90 -4.46 -20.67
CA VAL A 832 43.68 -4.85 -22.07
C VAL A 832 43.20 -3.64 -22.86
N ALA A 833 43.94 -3.27 -23.91
CA ALA A 833 43.59 -2.15 -24.77
C ALA A 833 42.30 -2.45 -25.56
N PRO A 834 41.27 -1.59 -25.51
CA PRO A 834 40.01 -1.81 -26.22
C PRO A 834 40.17 -1.63 -27.74
N GLU A 835 39.50 -2.47 -28.52
CA GLU A 835 39.44 -2.40 -29.98
C GLU A 835 38.64 -1.18 -30.46
N ALA A 836 38.78 -0.81 -31.74
CA ALA A 836 38.13 0.39 -32.29
C ALA A 836 36.60 0.38 -32.16
N ASP A 837 36.00 -0.82 -32.17
CA ASP A 837 34.55 -1.01 -32.09
C ASP A 837 34.04 -1.19 -30.65
N ASP A 838 34.92 -1.28 -29.65
CA ASP A 838 34.53 -1.47 -28.25
C ASP A 838 33.91 -0.19 -27.66
N ARG A 839 32.85 -0.33 -26.87
CA ARG A 839 32.21 0.77 -26.13
C ARG A 839 32.81 0.89 -24.73
N LEU A 840 33.53 1.98 -24.47
CA LEU A 840 34.08 2.32 -23.16
C LEU A 840 33.21 3.37 -22.47
N ILE A 841 32.85 3.15 -21.21
CA ILE A 841 32.09 4.08 -20.36
C ILE A 841 32.78 4.16 -18.99
N ILE A 842 32.89 5.35 -18.41
CA ILE A 842 33.39 5.54 -17.05
C ILE A 842 32.37 6.35 -16.25
N ASP A 843 31.88 5.80 -15.14
CA ASP A 843 31.15 6.56 -14.12
C ASP A 843 32.11 7.00 -13.02
N TYR A 844 31.98 8.23 -12.52
CA TYR A 844 32.79 8.73 -11.41
C TYR A 844 32.12 9.87 -10.66
N ILE A 845 32.63 10.17 -9.47
CA ILE A 845 32.27 11.38 -8.71
C ILE A 845 33.27 12.48 -9.06
N LYS A 846 32.78 13.61 -9.56
CA LYS A 846 33.62 14.76 -9.92
C LYS A 846 34.38 15.29 -8.69
N SER A 847 35.68 15.51 -8.81
CA SER A 847 36.44 16.29 -7.82
C SER A 847 36.12 17.78 -8.05
N THR A 848 35.51 18.43 -7.06
CA THR A 848 35.26 19.88 -7.06
C THR A 848 36.53 20.69 -6.99
#